data_AF-A0A7C3EEN1-F1
#
_entry.id   AF-A0A7C3EEN1-F1
#
_cell.length_a   1.000
_cell.length_b   1.000
_cell.length_c   1.000
_cell.angle_alpha   90.00
_cell.angle_beta   90.00
_cell.angle_gamma   90.00
#
_symmetry.space_group_name_H-M   'P 1'
#
loop_
_entity.id
_entity.type
_entity.pdbx_description
1 polymer ?
#
loop_
_entity_poly.entity_id
_entity_poly.type
_entity_poly.pdbx_seq_one_letter_code
_entity_poly.pdbx_strand_id
1 'polypeptide(L)'
;MSNGAPMPDTLRQHRPLLLACEAIGWLHMTGKAHPDFLRHHCGVGISYQFKNWHQDLNPDWNSRLAWLVLSASSLAWPAALTDFLVKFDDGASQPNLVGLLQAGHAMASGIEKNLPPATSKYLKQDATHIWLASPFGHPVKNLLVNPPQLLGKGGWADLLRNISTLLEDLQALGNPNPPHTSNDLDGWWQWREGAIGPHGWLREAFLSTLAETRLPNNDVTLWDQSYVAAALFKSAVAGAVLAGNAFKWDDKLKQQTRWRVLTVGFGARHYEARAVKIGDWTGAQREIGRFFEKVRRFIEVDLAIGSLVYRDDETLAFTFPGERADDQGGVNQQTAEQLRQAIVDELDRFAADLRFETPPFCSVSEPTRSFVPMVKELREARRELSIPLHRRPRNIEAINSETASGKRHVCPVCLVRFNEPPQSANTDNARKSYPCSVCRRRRRGRLDAWLSGEKDTIWIGEVADGNDRVALLTLSFDLEPWLAGEHVDSLRAQSIAEWRRFNPVLQVRDNPIYPTTPGKSLWAYIESKLNEFDKSDPVLRSLQEGYQRESSWEGFFQKIVEDRSDAPNWEDLDDEGRARWLAHQLFRKLPSPGRVYRFWRTAEAFFDELLARFREIASAHENRWRTRRLLLYPVTAAGAETWEDRETYTGHWRGAPLEVVYLADQAAFVTISNLARCFEPEEGKEALQQESQTAGIKLKGDDQRERELHINSVSIPEKIGTYAPLIPLDLSPRRFRLLVPLDRATACIEAAIAKWREEFARVWDRMPLRVGVVAFPRLTSFQAVIEAARNLEDALHRDRPETWRVVECGTRGGVTALSLEHGHGRELVLVPTQLPDGRTDVFYPYVQVEDRELRTPRDFQHPDGRVYRHMADLRPGDGLVVHPSRIATVFLDTTARRFDPPEVRPLGDFERMRAVWDLLVRKSFSLSALRGVRSELEERARNWRDPEGRWLPGAEAEWLELARAILRDRLGISGAALEALVEAARHGTLGWTLEWHLTWLKESLGGVRA
;
A
#
# COMPACT_ATOMS: atom_id res chain seq x y z
N MET A 1 -35.70 -5.88 32.34
CA MET A 1 -36.47 -5.24 31.24
C MET A 1 -35.88 -3.85 31.04
N SER A 2 -35.01 -3.66 30.04
CA SER A 2 -34.54 -2.34 29.61
C SER A 2 -35.35 -1.95 28.38
N ASN A 3 -36.05 -0.81 28.45
CA ASN A 3 -36.74 -0.19 27.33
C ASN A 3 -35.80 -0.10 26.11
N GLY A 4 -36.28 -0.55 24.95
CA GLY A 4 -35.49 -0.72 23.72
C GLY A 4 -34.91 0.60 23.20
N ALA A 5 -33.71 0.94 23.66
CA ALA A 5 -32.89 1.97 23.03
C ALA A 5 -32.48 1.49 21.62
N PRO A 6 -32.37 2.39 20.63
CA PRO A 6 -31.78 2.06 19.34
C PRO A 6 -30.40 1.43 19.52
N MET A 7 -30.07 0.39 18.75
CA MET A 7 -28.80 -0.34 18.88
C MET A 7 -27.54 0.55 18.86
N PRO A 8 -27.44 1.64 18.05
CA PRO A 8 -26.34 2.59 18.14
C PRO A 8 -26.18 3.22 19.52
N ASP A 9 -27.27 3.50 20.23
CA ASP A 9 -27.21 4.10 21.56
C ASP A 9 -26.76 3.09 22.62
N THR A 10 -27.13 1.81 22.47
CA THR A 10 -26.57 0.73 23.30
C THR A 10 -25.05 0.67 23.18
N LEU A 11 -24.51 0.79 21.96
CA LEU A 11 -23.07 0.80 21.73
C LEU A 11 -22.40 2.02 22.36
N ARG A 12 -22.98 3.22 22.18
CA ARG A 12 -22.47 4.47 22.79
C ARG A 12 -22.43 4.41 24.31
N GLN A 13 -23.45 3.82 24.94
CA GLN A 13 -23.48 3.62 26.40
C GLN A 13 -22.34 2.71 26.88
N HIS A 14 -21.90 1.76 26.06
CA HIS A 14 -20.81 0.83 26.36
C HIS A 14 -19.46 1.25 25.74
N ARG A 15 -19.34 2.46 25.16
CA ARG A 15 -18.10 2.92 24.51
C ARG A 15 -16.86 2.78 25.42
N PRO A 16 -16.87 3.22 26.70
CA PRO A 16 -15.69 3.07 27.56
C PRO A 16 -15.24 1.61 27.71
N LEU A 17 -16.20 0.68 27.83
CA LEU A 17 -15.92 -0.75 27.89
C LEU A 17 -15.29 -1.26 26.58
N LEU A 18 -15.87 -0.91 25.44
CA LEU A 18 -15.42 -1.40 24.13
C LEU A 18 -14.01 -0.89 23.80
N LEU A 19 -13.72 0.37 24.10
CA LEU A 19 -12.38 0.96 23.93
C LEU A 19 -11.38 0.38 24.95
N ALA A 20 -11.81 0.10 26.18
CA ALA A 20 -10.97 -0.61 27.14
C ALA A 20 -10.64 -2.04 26.70
N CYS A 21 -11.60 -2.78 26.14
CA CYS A 21 -11.36 -4.10 25.57
C CYS A 21 -10.38 -4.04 24.39
N GLU A 22 -10.45 -2.99 23.57
CA GLU A 22 -9.44 -2.74 22.53
C GLU A 22 -8.05 -2.56 23.13
N ALA A 23 -7.90 -1.74 24.17
CA ALA A 23 -6.62 -1.52 24.85
C ALA A 23 -6.07 -2.78 25.52
N ILE A 24 -6.92 -3.58 26.19
CA ILE A 24 -6.55 -4.89 26.72
C ILE A 24 -6.02 -5.78 25.58
N GLY A 25 -6.72 -5.78 24.44
CA GLY A 25 -6.30 -6.49 23.24
C GLY A 25 -4.96 -5.99 22.69
N TRP A 26 -4.65 -4.70 22.73
CA TRP A 26 -3.32 -4.22 22.32
C TRP A 26 -2.24 -4.74 23.26
N LEU A 27 -2.50 -4.73 24.57
CA LEU A 27 -1.50 -4.97 25.60
C LEU A 27 -1.32 -6.44 26.00
N HIS A 28 -2.20 -7.35 25.58
CA HIS A 28 -2.18 -8.74 26.06
C HIS A 28 -0.86 -9.49 25.80
N MET A 29 -0.09 -9.10 24.77
CA MET A 29 1.21 -9.70 24.43
C MET A 29 2.43 -8.83 24.76
N THR A 30 2.25 -7.75 25.53
CA THR A 30 3.31 -6.74 25.80
C THR A 30 4.63 -7.36 26.27
N GLY A 31 4.60 -8.41 27.09
CA GLY A 31 5.84 -9.05 27.55
C GLY A 31 6.77 -9.55 26.45
N LYS A 32 6.26 -9.81 25.23
CA LYS A 32 7.11 -10.16 24.08
C LYS A 32 7.99 -9.01 23.58
N ALA A 33 7.67 -7.77 23.96
CA ALA A 33 8.48 -6.59 23.66
C ALA A 33 9.74 -6.48 24.54
N HIS A 34 9.85 -7.26 25.62
CA HIS A 34 11.05 -7.29 26.44
C HIS A 34 12.22 -7.96 25.70
N PRO A 35 13.45 -7.44 25.74
CA PRO A 35 14.59 -8.03 25.01
C PRO A 35 14.89 -9.48 25.43
N ASP A 36 14.62 -9.84 26.69
CA ASP A 36 14.82 -11.22 27.15
C ASP A 36 13.84 -12.22 26.55
N PHE A 37 12.70 -11.79 25.98
CA PHE A 37 11.85 -12.68 25.18
C PHE A 37 12.63 -13.24 23.99
N LEU A 38 13.33 -12.37 23.25
CA LEU A 38 14.16 -12.80 22.12
C LEU A 38 15.32 -13.67 22.61
N ARG A 39 16.05 -13.24 23.65
CA ARG A 39 17.21 -14.00 24.17
C ARG A 39 16.84 -15.38 24.71
N HIS A 40 15.68 -15.49 25.37
CA HIS A 40 15.12 -16.75 25.84
C HIS A 40 14.91 -17.74 24.69
N HIS A 41 14.31 -17.27 23.58
CA HIS A 41 14.00 -18.13 22.44
C HIS A 41 15.20 -18.44 21.53
N CYS A 42 16.28 -17.65 21.62
CA CYS A 42 17.51 -17.80 20.82
C CYS A 42 18.61 -18.67 21.47
N GLY A 43 18.33 -19.34 22.58
CA GLY A 43 19.26 -20.30 23.20
C GLY A 43 20.35 -19.70 24.09
N VAL A 44 20.20 -18.45 24.52
CA VAL A 44 21.19 -17.72 25.38
C VAL A 44 21.14 -18.17 26.85
N GLY A 45 20.35 -19.18 27.21
CA GLY A 45 20.25 -19.69 28.58
C GLY A 45 19.51 -18.77 29.55
N ILE A 46 18.88 -17.70 29.07
CA ILE A 46 18.02 -16.81 29.87
C ILE A 46 16.63 -17.44 30.00
N SER A 47 16.10 -17.51 31.23
CA SER A 47 14.72 -17.90 31.49
C SER A 47 13.87 -16.63 31.66
N TYR A 48 12.85 -16.47 30.82
CA TYR A 48 11.97 -15.29 30.87
C TYR A 48 10.50 -15.71 30.73
N GLN A 49 9.66 -15.25 31.65
CA GLN A 49 8.22 -15.50 31.65
C GLN A 49 7.47 -14.26 31.16
N PHE A 50 7.28 -14.15 29.84
CA PHE A 50 6.71 -12.94 29.23
C PHE A 50 5.30 -12.60 29.74
N LYS A 51 4.52 -13.58 30.22
CA LYS A 51 3.17 -13.36 30.76
C LYS A 51 3.15 -12.57 32.07
N ASN A 52 4.29 -12.47 32.77
CA ASN A 52 4.39 -11.78 34.06
C ASN A 52 4.74 -10.29 33.94
N TRP A 53 4.81 -9.75 32.71
CA TRP A 53 5.24 -8.36 32.47
C TRP A 53 4.45 -7.30 33.26
N HIS A 54 3.19 -7.60 33.59
CA HIS A 54 2.31 -6.70 34.32
C HIS A 54 2.65 -6.54 35.80
N GLN A 55 3.54 -7.37 36.36
CA GLN A 55 3.96 -7.30 37.76
C GLN A 55 4.78 -6.04 38.07
N ASP A 56 5.37 -5.45 37.04
CA ASP A 56 6.17 -4.22 37.13
C ASP A 56 5.30 -2.94 37.03
N LEU A 57 3.98 -3.07 36.85
CA LEU A 57 3.05 -1.93 36.82
C LEU A 57 2.68 -1.47 38.23
N ASN A 58 2.61 -0.15 38.40
CA ASN A 58 2.16 0.46 39.65
C ASN A 58 1.25 1.68 39.38
N PRO A 59 0.03 1.75 39.95
CA PRO A 59 -0.78 0.65 40.49
C PRO A 59 -0.89 -0.57 39.57
N ASP A 60 -1.18 -1.73 40.17
CA ASP A 60 -1.26 -3.01 39.46
C ASP A 60 -2.42 -3.10 38.46
N TRP A 61 -2.30 -4.02 37.50
CA TRP A 61 -3.27 -4.22 36.41
C TRP A 61 -4.73 -4.37 36.87
N ASN A 62 -4.99 -5.13 37.94
CA ASN A 62 -6.36 -5.34 38.41
C ASN A 62 -6.93 -4.03 38.97
N SER A 63 -6.15 -3.32 39.78
CA SER A 63 -6.54 -2.02 40.34
C SER A 63 -6.85 -0.98 39.27
N ARG A 64 -6.05 -0.92 38.19
CA ARG A 64 -6.25 0.01 37.06
C ARG A 64 -7.56 -0.21 36.30
N LEU A 65 -8.02 -1.46 36.22
CA LEU A 65 -9.17 -1.85 35.39
C LEU A 65 -10.42 -2.20 36.21
N ALA A 66 -10.36 -2.17 37.55
CA ALA A 66 -11.47 -2.54 38.43
C ALA A 66 -12.77 -1.76 38.17
N TRP A 67 -12.65 -0.50 37.71
CA TRP A 67 -13.80 0.35 37.37
C TRP A 67 -14.67 -0.22 36.24
N LEU A 68 -14.10 -1.02 35.32
CA LEU A 68 -14.82 -1.62 34.21
C LEU A 68 -15.85 -2.64 34.69
N VAL A 69 -15.48 -3.48 35.66
CA VAL A 69 -16.35 -4.52 36.22
C VAL A 69 -17.59 -3.91 36.87
N LEU A 70 -17.43 -2.76 37.53
CA LEU A 70 -18.54 -2.01 38.14
C LEU A 70 -19.47 -1.41 37.08
N SER A 71 -18.91 -0.94 35.95
CA SER A 71 -19.67 -0.29 34.88
C SER A 71 -20.47 -1.25 33.98
N ALA A 72 -20.05 -2.52 33.87
CA ALA A 72 -20.63 -3.52 32.97
C ALA A 72 -20.80 -4.88 33.66
N SER A 73 -21.48 -4.90 34.80
CA SER A 73 -21.64 -6.07 35.66
C SER A 73 -22.48 -7.21 35.06
N SER A 74 -23.22 -6.94 33.98
CA SER A 74 -24.02 -7.94 33.26
C SER A 74 -23.19 -8.86 32.34
N LEU A 75 -21.95 -8.50 32.03
CA LEU A 75 -21.05 -9.33 31.23
C LEU A 75 -20.33 -10.36 32.10
N ALA A 76 -19.98 -11.49 31.50
CA ALA A 76 -19.17 -12.50 32.18
C ALA A 76 -17.69 -12.05 32.21
N TRP A 77 -17.29 -11.45 33.34
CA TRP A 77 -15.89 -11.10 33.62
C TRP A 77 -15.09 -12.31 34.14
N PRO A 78 -13.77 -12.39 33.87
CA PRO A 78 -12.92 -13.35 34.56
C PRO A 78 -12.81 -13.05 36.05
N ALA A 79 -12.40 -14.04 36.85
CA ALA A 79 -12.22 -13.89 38.28
C ALA A 79 -11.11 -12.88 38.64
N ALA A 80 -10.05 -12.84 37.83
CA ALA A 80 -8.99 -11.83 37.91
C ALA A 80 -8.80 -11.18 36.53
N LEU A 81 -8.63 -9.85 36.47
CA LEU A 81 -8.43 -9.15 35.20
C LEU A 81 -7.06 -9.46 34.57
N THR A 82 -6.10 -9.93 35.35
CA THR A 82 -4.85 -10.50 34.84
C THR A 82 -5.07 -11.77 34.00
N ASP A 83 -6.24 -12.42 34.06
CA ASP A 83 -6.56 -13.57 33.20
C ASP A 83 -6.51 -13.21 31.70
N PHE A 84 -6.79 -11.96 31.32
CA PHE A 84 -6.59 -11.49 29.95
C PHE A 84 -5.14 -11.55 29.49
N LEU A 85 -4.18 -11.45 30.41
CA LEU A 85 -2.74 -11.43 30.13
C LEU A 85 -2.10 -12.82 30.23
N VAL A 86 -2.70 -13.74 31.00
CA VAL A 86 -2.10 -15.05 31.27
C VAL A 86 -2.82 -16.22 30.60
N LYS A 87 -4.12 -16.09 30.29
CA LYS A 87 -4.96 -17.17 29.72
C LYS A 87 -5.34 -16.98 28.25
N PHE A 88 -4.90 -15.91 27.58
CA PHE A 88 -5.32 -15.58 26.20
C PHE A 88 -4.91 -16.62 25.14
N ASP A 89 -3.85 -17.39 25.40
CA ASP A 89 -3.33 -18.47 24.55
C ASP A 89 -3.59 -19.85 25.17
N ASP A 90 -4.36 -19.93 26.25
CA ASP A 90 -4.74 -21.21 26.86
C ASP A 90 -5.48 -22.07 25.83
N GLY A 91 -5.20 -23.37 25.88
CA GLY A 91 -5.82 -24.35 24.99
C GLY A 91 -7.33 -24.46 25.18
N ALA A 92 -7.80 -24.28 26.43
CA ALA A 92 -9.20 -24.35 26.82
C ALA A 92 -9.88 -22.98 26.72
N SER A 93 -11.06 -22.96 26.08
CA SER A 93 -11.86 -21.74 25.97
C SER A 93 -12.42 -21.36 27.33
N GLN A 94 -12.35 -20.09 27.68
CA GLN A 94 -12.93 -19.57 28.92
C GLN A 94 -14.40 -19.16 28.70
N PRO A 95 -15.30 -19.38 29.68
CA PRO A 95 -16.73 -19.01 29.59
C PRO A 95 -16.98 -17.56 29.99
N ASN A 96 -16.10 -16.65 29.56
CA ASN A 96 -16.13 -15.23 29.92
C ASN A 96 -15.44 -14.39 28.82
N LEU A 97 -15.26 -13.09 29.03
CA LEU A 97 -14.61 -12.19 28.06
C LEU A 97 -13.23 -12.67 27.59
N VAL A 98 -12.48 -13.43 28.40
CA VAL A 98 -11.21 -14.03 27.97
C VAL A 98 -11.42 -15.01 26.82
N GLY A 99 -12.55 -15.72 26.75
CA GLY A 99 -12.92 -16.59 25.64
C GLY A 99 -13.04 -15.87 24.30
N LEU A 100 -13.54 -14.62 24.33
CA LEU A 100 -13.62 -13.77 23.14
C LEU A 100 -12.23 -13.23 22.74
N LEU A 101 -11.39 -12.87 23.70
CA LEU A 101 -9.99 -12.51 23.43
C LEU A 101 -9.22 -13.71 22.87
N GLN A 102 -9.43 -14.91 23.41
CA GLN A 102 -8.85 -16.16 22.89
C GLN A 102 -9.28 -16.42 21.45
N ALA A 103 -10.55 -16.14 21.09
CA ALA A 103 -11.03 -16.23 19.71
C ALA A 103 -10.28 -15.26 18.80
N GLY A 104 -10.20 -13.97 19.19
CA GLY A 104 -9.49 -12.94 18.42
C GLY A 104 -7.99 -13.23 18.28
N HIS A 105 -7.32 -13.62 19.36
CA HIS A 105 -5.91 -14.00 19.37
C HIS A 105 -5.63 -15.21 18.47
N ALA A 106 -6.43 -16.28 18.61
CA ALA A 106 -6.28 -17.47 17.80
C ALA A 106 -6.49 -17.19 16.31
N MET A 107 -7.36 -16.24 15.97
CA MET A 107 -7.59 -15.83 14.60
C MET A 107 -6.51 -14.93 14.02
N ALA A 108 -6.00 -13.98 14.79
CA ALA A 108 -4.88 -13.14 14.35
C ALA A 108 -3.60 -13.96 14.14
N SER A 109 -3.42 -15.03 14.93
CA SER A 109 -2.32 -15.98 14.80
C SER A 109 -2.54 -16.98 13.67
N GLY A 110 -1.47 -17.34 12.96
CA GLY A 110 -1.51 -18.43 11.99
C GLY A 110 -1.42 -19.79 12.70
N ILE A 111 -2.29 -20.74 12.32
CA ILE A 111 -2.31 -22.08 12.92
C ILE A 111 -1.06 -22.91 12.56
N GLU A 112 -0.34 -22.52 11.51
CA GLU A 112 0.94 -23.09 11.11
C GLU A 112 2.05 -22.89 12.16
N LYS A 113 1.80 -22.08 13.20
CA LYS A 113 2.68 -21.90 14.36
C LYS A 113 2.50 -22.98 15.44
N ASN A 114 1.38 -23.71 15.43
CA ASN A 114 1.02 -24.72 16.44
C ASN A 114 1.72 -26.06 16.14
N LEU A 115 3.05 -26.00 16.09
CA LEU A 115 3.95 -27.11 15.79
C LEU A 115 4.52 -27.69 17.09
N PRO A 116 4.59 -29.02 17.25
CA PRO A 116 5.22 -29.63 18.41
C PRO A 116 6.69 -29.17 18.56
N PRO A 117 7.15 -28.78 19.76
CA PRO A 117 8.52 -28.33 19.97
C PRO A 117 9.58 -29.36 19.59
N ALA A 118 9.29 -30.65 19.79
CA ALA A 118 10.18 -31.75 19.48
C ALA A 118 10.49 -31.86 17.97
N THR A 119 9.54 -31.48 17.12
CA THR A 119 9.65 -31.65 15.67
C THR A 119 9.91 -30.36 14.90
N SER A 120 9.88 -29.21 15.58
CA SER A 120 10.04 -27.88 14.98
C SER A 120 11.28 -27.11 15.46
N LYS A 121 12.15 -27.72 16.29
CA LYS A 121 13.35 -27.06 16.84
C LYS A 121 14.27 -26.49 15.76
N TYR A 122 14.33 -27.12 14.60
CA TYR A 122 15.16 -26.67 13.47
C TYR A 122 14.71 -25.33 12.87
N LEU A 123 13.50 -24.84 13.16
CA LEU A 123 13.00 -23.55 12.71
C LEU A 123 13.47 -22.37 13.58
N LYS A 124 14.16 -22.63 14.70
CA LYS A 124 14.65 -21.56 15.58
C LYS A 124 15.70 -20.69 14.89
N GLN A 125 15.78 -19.46 15.37
CA GLN A 125 16.86 -18.52 15.09
C GLN A 125 17.83 -18.52 16.27
N ASP A 126 19.12 -18.38 16.00
CA ASP A 126 20.15 -18.23 17.04
C ASP A 126 20.35 -16.74 17.40
N ALA A 127 21.08 -16.48 18.48
CA ALA A 127 21.26 -15.13 19.03
C ALA A 127 22.01 -14.16 18.10
N THR A 128 22.79 -14.66 17.15
CA THR A 128 23.50 -13.86 16.14
C THR A 128 22.64 -13.58 14.91
N HIS A 129 21.53 -14.31 14.72
CA HIS A 129 20.65 -14.20 13.54
C HIS A 129 19.17 -14.10 13.91
N ILE A 130 18.80 -13.28 14.89
CA ILE A 130 17.39 -13.01 15.21
C ILE A 130 16.83 -11.91 14.30
N TRP A 131 16.33 -12.33 13.14
CA TRP A 131 15.86 -11.42 12.09
C TRP A 131 14.36 -11.18 12.18
N LEU A 132 13.97 -9.92 11.96
CA LEU A 132 12.66 -9.53 11.46
C LEU A 132 12.70 -9.58 9.93
N ALA A 133 11.73 -10.25 9.32
CA ALA A 133 11.57 -10.34 7.88
C ALA A 133 10.30 -9.63 7.39
N SER A 134 10.22 -9.35 6.09
CA SER A 134 8.99 -8.94 5.42
C SER A 134 8.11 -10.18 5.14
N PRO A 135 6.79 -10.01 4.93
CA PRO A 135 5.91 -11.11 4.54
C PRO A 135 6.24 -11.68 3.15
N PHE A 136 7.10 -11.01 2.38
CA PHE A 136 7.62 -11.44 1.08
C PHE A 136 9.02 -12.09 1.16
N GLY A 137 9.57 -12.24 2.37
CA GLY A 137 10.82 -12.96 2.64
C GLY A 137 12.09 -12.11 2.58
N HIS A 138 11.96 -10.78 2.50
CA HIS A 138 13.12 -9.88 2.59
C HIS A 138 13.55 -9.71 4.07
N PRO A 139 14.82 -9.96 4.43
CA PRO A 139 15.31 -9.74 5.79
C PRO A 139 15.44 -8.25 6.08
N VAL A 140 14.66 -7.72 7.03
CA VAL A 140 14.57 -6.28 7.31
C VAL A 140 15.62 -5.85 8.32
N LYS A 141 15.72 -6.55 9.46
CA LYS A 141 16.59 -6.12 10.57
C LYS A 141 16.96 -7.24 11.53
N ASN A 142 18.22 -7.28 11.94
CA ASN A 142 18.69 -8.15 13.03
C ASN A 142 18.50 -7.46 14.38
N LEU A 143 17.61 -8.00 15.22
CA LEU A 143 17.09 -7.32 16.41
C LEU A 143 18.03 -7.33 17.62
N LEU A 144 19.04 -8.20 17.65
CA LEU A 144 20.04 -8.22 18.73
C LEU A 144 21.38 -7.61 18.31
N VAL A 145 21.72 -7.63 17.01
CA VAL A 145 22.93 -6.96 16.49
C VAL A 145 22.72 -5.46 16.34
N ASN A 146 21.56 -5.04 15.84
CA ASN A 146 21.18 -3.63 15.72
C ASN A 146 19.82 -3.43 16.40
N PRO A 147 19.75 -3.39 17.74
CA PRO A 147 18.47 -3.31 18.43
C PRO A 147 17.76 -1.97 18.16
N PRO A 148 16.45 -1.97 17.86
CA PRO A 148 15.64 -0.74 17.90
C PRO A 148 15.59 -0.17 19.33
N GLN A 149 15.15 1.09 19.45
CA GLN A 149 15.09 1.81 20.73
C GLN A 149 14.40 1.01 21.84
N LEU A 150 13.28 0.35 21.51
CA LEU A 150 12.53 -0.50 22.44
C LEU A 150 13.40 -1.60 23.10
N LEU A 151 14.28 -2.24 22.34
CA LEU A 151 15.13 -3.35 22.80
C LEU A 151 16.47 -2.86 23.37
N GLY A 152 16.72 -1.55 23.32
CA GLY A 152 17.89 -0.89 23.90
C GLY A 152 17.77 -0.65 25.41
N LYS A 153 18.75 0.07 25.97
CA LYS A 153 18.73 0.46 27.40
C LYS A 153 17.59 1.45 27.65
N GLY A 154 16.76 1.19 28.65
CA GLY A 154 15.65 2.07 29.05
C GLY A 154 14.36 1.87 28.26
N GLY A 155 14.40 1.31 27.05
CA GLY A 155 13.22 1.20 26.16
C GLY A 155 12.04 0.44 26.78
N TRP A 156 12.31 -0.65 27.51
CA TRP A 156 11.25 -1.38 28.25
C TRP A 156 10.62 -0.56 29.38
N ALA A 157 11.43 0.16 30.16
CA ALA A 157 10.93 1.00 31.24
C ALA A 157 10.10 2.17 30.69
N ASP A 158 10.53 2.76 29.58
CA ASP A 158 9.79 3.81 28.87
C ASP A 158 8.44 3.27 28.37
N LEU A 159 8.42 2.06 27.81
CA LEU A 159 7.19 1.39 27.38
C LEU A 159 6.22 1.18 28.56
N LEU A 160 6.70 0.66 29.70
CA LEU A 160 5.85 0.46 30.88
C LEU A 160 5.29 1.77 31.45
N ARG A 161 6.08 2.85 31.44
CA ARG A 161 5.57 4.18 31.84
C ARG A 161 4.46 4.65 30.90
N ASN A 162 4.66 4.54 29.59
CA ASN A 162 3.65 4.94 28.61
C ASN A 162 2.36 4.09 28.73
N ILE A 163 2.49 2.79 29.03
CA ILE A 163 1.34 1.92 29.30
C ILE A 163 0.61 2.36 30.58
N SER A 164 1.34 2.69 31.65
CA SER A 164 0.71 3.21 32.87
C SER A 164 -0.10 4.47 32.61
N THR A 165 0.46 5.44 31.86
CA THR A 165 -0.25 6.66 31.44
C THR A 165 -1.45 6.34 30.55
N LEU A 166 -1.32 5.41 29.60
CA LEU A 166 -2.43 4.98 28.75
C LEU A 166 -3.63 4.45 29.56
N LEU A 167 -3.36 3.66 30.60
CA LEU A 167 -4.38 3.08 31.47
C LEU A 167 -4.99 4.13 32.42
N GLU A 168 -4.20 5.11 32.87
CA GLU A 168 -4.67 6.27 33.64
C GLU A 168 -5.65 7.12 32.82
N ASP A 169 -5.25 7.48 31.61
CA ASP A 169 -6.07 8.27 30.69
C ASP A 169 -7.36 7.51 30.31
N LEU A 170 -7.26 6.20 30.09
CA LEU A 170 -8.40 5.32 29.84
C LEU A 170 -9.41 5.36 31.01
N GLN A 171 -8.93 5.27 32.26
CA GLN A 171 -9.78 5.36 33.44
C GLN A 171 -10.40 6.75 33.58
N ALA A 172 -9.63 7.81 33.32
CA ALA A 172 -10.12 9.19 33.39
C ALA A 172 -11.21 9.47 32.36
N LEU A 173 -11.03 9.04 31.10
CA LEU A 173 -12.01 9.16 30.03
C LEU A 173 -13.26 8.29 30.27
N GLY A 174 -13.10 7.16 30.95
CA GLY A 174 -14.20 6.28 31.35
C GLY A 174 -15.07 6.83 32.49
N ASN A 175 -14.62 7.87 33.20
CA ASN A 175 -15.37 8.47 34.30
C ASN A 175 -16.61 9.21 33.77
N PRO A 176 -17.81 8.97 34.32
CA PRO A 176 -19.01 9.72 33.94
C PRO A 176 -19.00 11.18 34.43
N ASN A 177 -18.11 11.56 35.36
CA ASN A 177 -18.07 12.88 35.99
C ASN A 177 -16.90 13.76 35.47
N PRO A 178 -17.06 15.10 35.40
CA PRO A 178 -16.04 16.05 34.91
C PRO A 178 -14.64 15.92 35.58
N PRO A 179 -13.54 16.31 34.91
CA PRO A 179 -13.47 17.15 33.70
C PRO A 179 -13.61 16.40 32.36
N HIS A 180 -13.48 15.07 32.35
CA HIS A 180 -13.72 14.23 31.17
C HIS A 180 -15.00 13.42 31.38
N THR A 181 -15.86 13.35 30.38
CA THR A 181 -17.08 12.51 30.44
C THR A 181 -16.93 11.35 29.47
N SER A 182 -17.66 10.26 29.70
CA SER A 182 -17.73 9.12 28.75
C SER A 182 -18.16 9.51 27.32
N ASN A 183 -18.68 10.73 27.13
CA ASN A 183 -19.06 11.34 25.86
C ASN A 183 -17.99 12.26 25.23
N ASP A 184 -16.79 12.36 25.82
CA ASP A 184 -15.66 13.12 25.27
C ASP A 184 -15.06 12.40 24.04
N LEU A 185 -15.73 12.52 22.90
CA LEU A 185 -15.31 11.87 21.65
C LEU A 185 -13.94 12.36 21.16
N ASP A 186 -13.56 13.60 21.44
CA ASP A 186 -12.24 14.13 21.05
C ASP A 186 -11.14 13.55 21.94
N GLY A 187 -11.36 13.49 23.26
CA GLY A 187 -10.46 12.84 24.20
C GLY A 187 -10.22 11.36 23.87
N TRP A 188 -11.31 10.60 23.62
CA TRP A 188 -11.19 9.19 23.20
C TRP A 188 -10.43 9.02 21.88
N TRP A 189 -10.68 9.90 20.91
CA TRP A 189 -9.98 9.88 19.64
C TRP A 189 -8.48 10.17 19.80
N GLN A 190 -8.13 11.20 20.57
CA GLN A 190 -6.73 11.58 20.83
C GLN A 190 -5.98 10.50 21.62
N TRP A 191 -6.61 9.92 22.65
CA TRP A 191 -6.06 8.80 23.41
C TRP A 191 -5.74 7.61 22.49
N ARG A 192 -6.69 7.24 21.64
CA ARG A 192 -6.53 6.12 20.70
C ARG A 192 -5.45 6.41 19.66
N GLU A 193 -5.50 7.54 18.96
CA GLU A 193 -4.52 7.89 17.93
C GLU A 193 -3.12 8.14 18.50
N GLY A 194 -3.01 8.65 19.72
CA GLY A 194 -1.72 8.83 20.41
C GLY A 194 -1.01 7.50 20.70
N ALA A 195 -1.78 6.43 20.97
CA ALA A 195 -1.23 5.09 21.19
C ALA A 195 -1.01 4.32 19.88
N ILE A 196 -2.03 4.30 19.01
CA ILE A 196 -2.11 3.37 17.87
C ILE A 196 -2.30 4.02 16.50
N GLY A 197 -2.34 5.34 16.42
CA GLY A 197 -2.39 6.08 15.15
C GLY A 197 -1.11 5.90 14.33
N PRO A 198 -1.01 6.52 13.14
CA PRO A 198 0.16 6.39 12.26
C PRO A 198 1.52 6.65 12.94
N HIS A 199 1.55 7.59 13.89
CA HIS A 199 2.69 7.96 14.73
C HIS A 199 2.50 7.58 16.21
N GLY A 200 1.63 6.61 16.49
CA GLY A 200 1.34 6.18 17.86
C GLY A 200 2.51 5.45 18.49
N TRP A 201 2.84 5.77 19.74
CA TRP A 201 4.03 5.24 20.41
C TRP A 201 3.97 3.71 20.60
N LEU A 202 2.77 3.14 20.82
CA LEU A 202 2.60 1.70 20.99
C LEU A 202 2.77 0.97 19.66
N ARG A 203 2.22 1.57 18.59
CA ARG A 203 2.38 1.07 17.23
C ARG A 203 3.84 1.02 16.82
N GLU A 204 4.58 2.12 17.01
CA GLU A 204 6.02 2.18 16.70
C GLU A 204 6.83 1.14 17.49
N ALA A 205 6.58 1.03 18.80
CA ALA A 205 7.24 0.05 19.65
C ALA A 205 6.99 -1.38 19.12
N PHE A 206 5.73 -1.75 18.88
CA PHE A 206 5.37 -3.13 18.54
C PHE A 206 5.71 -3.52 17.09
N LEU A 207 5.79 -2.55 16.17
CA LEU A 207 6.31 -2.78 14.81
C LEU A 207 7.81 -3.13 14.81
N SER A 208 8.54 -2.74 15.86
CA SER A 208 9.99 -2.91 15.92
C SER A 208 10.46 -4.29 16.42
N THR A 209 9.54 -5.19 16.82
CA THR A 209 9.89 -6.50 17.39
C THR A 209 8.94 -7.62 16.94
N LEU A 210 9.28 -8.86 17.28
CA LEU A 210 8.64 -10.09 16.79
C LEU A 210 7.48 -10.56 17.67
N ALA A 211 6.40 -11.04 17.03
CA ALA A 211 5.39 -11.85 17.70
C ALA A 211 5.81 -13.33 17.83
N GLU A 212 6.57 -13.83 16.84
CA GLU A 212 7.04 -15.20 16.72
C GLU A 212 8.51 -15.19 16.27
N THR A 213 9.35 -15.98 16.94
CA THR A 213 10.81 -15.97 16.74
C THR A 213 11.28 -17.08 15.81
N ARG A 214 10.44 -18.06 15.49
CA ARG A 214 10.75 -19.15 14.55
C ARG A 214 10.59 -18.70 13.11
N LEU A 215 11.48 -19.19 12.24
CA LEU A 215 11.32 -19.07 10.80
C LEU A 215 10.16 -19.96 10.33
N PRO A 216 9.46 -19.57 9.26
CA PRO A 216 9.49 -18.28 8.57
C PRO A 216 8.46 -17.29 9.14
N ASN A 217 7.99 -17.49 10.37
CA ASN A 217 6.93 -16.71 11.02
C ASN A 217 7.43 -15.44 11.71
N ASN A 218 8.73 -15.18 11.61
CA ASN A 218 9.38 -13.93 11.97
C ASN A 218 9.08 -12.78 10.97
N ASP A 219 8.11 -12.98 10.08
CA ASP A 219 7.55 -11.99 9.17
C ASP A 219 6.37 -11.21 9.76
N VAL A 220 5.87 -11.64 10.92
CA VAL A 220 4.78 -11.00 11.66
C VAL A 220 5.36 -10.27 12.88
N THR A 221 5.14 -8.95 12.94
CA THR A 221 5.55 -8.13 14.07
C THR A 221 4.62 -8.34 15.27
N LEU A 222 5.05 -7.92 16.46
CA LEU A 222 4.18 -7.89 17.63
C LEU A 222 2.93 -7.03 17.39
N TRP A 223 3.06 -5.97 16.59
CA TRP A 223 1.96 -5.09 16.22
C TRP A 223 0.89 -5.82 15.42
N ASP A 224 1.29 -6.50 14.34
CA ASP A 224 0.35 -7.13 13.40
C ASP A 224 -0.56 -8.16 14.10
N GLN A 225 0.00 -8.92 15.05
CA GLN A 225 -0.76 -9.90 15.81
C GLN A 225 -1.65 -9.24 16.89
N SER A 226 -1.10 -8.30 17.67
CA SER A 226 -1.83 -7.67 18.77
C SER A 226 -2.95 -6.74 18.29
N TYR A 227 -2.71 -5.94 17.25
CA TYR A 227 -3.70 -5.01 16.72
C TYR A 227 -4.92 -5.75 16.16
N VAL A 228 -4.69 -6.78 15.34
CA VAL A 228 -5.78 -7.55 14.74
C VAL A 228 -6.54 -8.35 15.81
N ALA A 229 -5.84 -8.93 16.79
CA ALA A 229 -6.50 -9.59 17.92
C ALA A 229 -7.40 -8.62 18.70
N ALA A 230 -6.93 -7.38 18.94
CA ALA A 230 -7.70 -6.33 19.61
C ALA A 230 -8.94 -5.90 18.82
N ALA A 231 -8.79 -5.71 17.51
CA ALA A 231 -9.89 -5.37 16.61
C ALA A 231 -11.01 -6.42 16.65
N LEU A 232 -10.63 -7.70 16.56
CA LEU A 232 -11.56 -8.82 16.64
C LEU A 232 -12.19 -8.95 18.03
N PHE A 233 -11.39 -8.79 19.09
CA PHE A 233 -11.88 -8.85 20.46
C PHE A 233 -12.92 -7.75 20.72
N LYS A 234 -12.62 -6.49 20.37
CA LYS A 234 -13.58 -5.38 20.49
C LYS A 234 -14.88 -5.68 19.76
N SER A 235 -14.82 -6.11 18.50
CA SER A 235 -16.03 -6.44 17.74
C SER A 235 -16.81 -7.62 18.33
N ALA A 236 -16.14 -8.65 18.85
CA ALA A 236 -16.81 -9.77 19.50
C ALA A 236 -17.54 -9.33 20.79
N VAL A 237 -16.92 -8.47 21.60
CA VAL A 237 -17.55 -7.90 22.79
C VAL A 237 -18.74 -7.02 22.41
N ALA A 238 -18.63 -6.20 21.36
CA ALA A 238 -19.75 -5.42 20.84
C ALA A 238 -20.93 -6.33 20.44
N GLY A 239 -20.65 -7.48 19.81
CA GLY A 239 -21.67 -8.48 19.49
C GLY A 239 -22.34 -9.08 20.72
N ALA A 240 -21.58 -9.36 21.79
CA ALA A 240 -22.13 -9.84 23.05
C ALA A 240 -23.01 -8.78 23.75
N VAL A 241 -22.59 -7.51 23.73
CA VAL A 241 -23.36 -6.38 24.25
C VAL A 241 -24.68 -6.22 23.51
N LEU A 242 -24.66 -6.31 22.17
CA LEU A 242 -25.86 -6.19 21.33
C LEU A 242 -26.83 -7.36 21.51
N ALA A 243 -26.32 -8.57 21.68
CA ALA A 243 -27.13 -9.76 21.97
C ALA A 243 -27.72 -9.76 23.39
N GLY A 244 -27.09 -9.04 24.33
CA GLY A 244 -27.52 -8.96 25.71
C GLY A 244 -27.68 -10.36 26.34
N ASN A 245 -28.83 -10.63 26.96
CA ASN A 245 -29.11 -11.91 27.62
C ASN A 245 -29.20 -13.11 26.66
N ALA A 246 -29.33 -12.88 25.34
CA ALA A 246 -29.30 -13.95 24.35
C ALA A 246 -27.88 -14.49 24.12
N PHE A 247 -26.84 -13.78 24.59
CA PHE A 247 -25.46 -14.24 24.47
C PHE A 247 -25.13 -15.32 25.50
N LYS A 248 -24.82 -16.53 25.05
CA LYS A 248 -24.47 -17.65 25.93
C LYS A 248 -22.98 -17.63 26.31
N TRP A 249 -22.66 -17.55 27.60
CA TRP A 249 -21.29 -17.65 28.09
C TRP A 249 -20.93 -19.10 28.43
N ASP A 250 -20.19 -19.78 27.53
CA ASP A 250 -19.81 -21.19 27.67
C ASP A 250 -18.33 -21.46 27.31
N ASP A 251 -17.88 -22.69 27.51
CA ASP A 251 -16.51 -23.13 27.25
C ASP A 251 -16.23 -23.42 25.76
N LYS A 252 -17.02 -22.84 24.85
CA LYS A 252 -16.87 -22.99 23.39
C LYS A 252 -16.72 -21.65 22.65
N LEU A 253 -16.67 -20.53 23.36
CA LEU A 253 -16.55 -19.19 22.77
C LEU A 253 -15.43 -19.08 21.73
N LYS A 254 -14.22 -19.55 22.06
CA LYS A 254 -13.04 -19.52 21.16
C LYS A 254 -13.32 -20.14 19.79
N GLN A 255 -14.07 -21.23 19.75
CA GLN A 255 -14.39 -21.97 18.52
C GLN A 255 -15.60 -21.39 17.79
N GLN A 256 -16.60 -20.88 18.53
CA GLN A 256 -17.90 -20.50 17.98
C GLN A 256 -17.98 -19.02 17.55
N THR A 257 -17.10 -18.14 18.03
CA THR A 257 -17.11 -16.72 17.64
C THR A 257 -16.78 -16.56 16.15
N ARG A 258 -17.62 -15.79 15.44
CA ARG A 258 -17.45 -15.34 14.05
C ARG A 258 -17.55 -13.82 13.97
N TRP A 259 -17.05 -13.24 12.87
CA TRP A 259 -17.05 -11.82 12.59
C TRP A 259 -17.63 -11.54 11.21
N ARG A 260 -17.91 -10.28 10.91
CA ARG A 260 -18.24 -9.78 9.59
C ARG A 260 -17.23 -8.70 9.21
N VAL A 261 -17.19 -8.35 7.93
CA VAL A 261 -16.45 -7.19 7.42
C VAL A 261 -17.46 -6.09 7.10
N LEU A 262 -17.29 -4.92 7.71
CA LEU A 262 -18.02 -3.71 7.33
C LEU A 262 -17.17 -2.96 6.30
N THR A 263 -17.67 -2.84 5.07
CA THR A 263 -16.99 -2.15 3.98
C THR A 263 -17.66 -0.81 3.73
N VAL A 264 -16.90 0.27 3.82
CA VAL A 264 -17.35 1.63 3.46
C VAL A 264 -16.55 2.10 2.27
N GLY A 265 -17.20 2.65 1.26
CA GLY A 265 -16.51 3.10 0.06
C GLY A 265 -17.02 4.42 -0.50
N PHE A 266 -16.20 5.06 -1.33
CA PHE A 266 -16.48 6.34 -1.95
C PHE A 266 -15.94 6.37 -3.39
N GLY A 267 -16.74 6.89 -4.33
CA GLY A 267 -16.43 6.85 -5.77
C GLY A 267 -15.38 7.88 -6.18
N ALA A 268 -14.14 7.75 -5.70
CA ALA A 268 -13.08 8.74 -5.89
C ALA A 268 -12.73 8.96 -7.37
N ARG A 269 -12.69 7.90 -8.18
CA ARG A 269 -12.51 7.98 -9.66
C ARG A 269 -13.46 8.95 -10.34
N HIS A 270 -14.70 9.10 -9.87
CA HIS A 270 -15.65 10.05 -10.45
C HIS A 270 -15.17 11.50 -10.30
N TYR A 271 -14.57 11.83 -9.15
CA TYR A 271 -14.05 13.18 -8.86
C TYR A 271 -12.77 13.46 -9.63
N GLU A 272 -11.91 12.45 -9.76
CA GLU A 272 -10.69 12.52 -10.54
C GLU A 272 -10.97 12.75 -12.03
N ALA A 273 -11.87 11.95 -12.61
CA ALA A 273 -12.18 11.96 -14.05
C ALA A 273 -12.68 13.31 -14.58
N ARG A 274 -13.29 14.13 -13.72
CA ARG A 274 -13.85 15.45 -14.07
C ARG A 274 -12.98 16.62 -13.62
N ALA A 275 -11.80 16.35 -13.04
CA ALA A 275 -10.89 17.38 -12.59
C ALA A 275 -10.30 18.14 -13.79
N VAL A 276 -10.51 19.47 -13.83
CA VAL A 276 -10.00 20.33 -14.90
C VAL A 276 -8.59 20.82 -14.58
N LYS A 277 -8.32 21.07 -13.29
CA LYS A 277 -7.01 21.47 -12.75
C LYS A 277 -6.57 20.46 -11.68
N ILE A 278 -5.26 20.37 -11.41
CA ILE A 278 -4.70 19.54 -10.31
C ILE A 278 -5.42 19.83 -8.99
N GLY A 279 -5.66 21.13 -8.70
CA GLY A 279 -6.36 21.59 -7.50
C GLY A 279 -7.79 21.07 -7.35
N ASP A 280 -8.48 20.69 -8.43
CA ASP A 280 -9.81 20.07 -8.37
C ASP A 280 -9.72 18.67 -7.77
N TRP A 281 -8.80 17.84 -8.30
CA TRP A 281 -8.60 16.48 -7.84
C TRP A 281 -8.07 16.45 -6.41
N THR A 282 -6.94 17.09 -6.15
CA THR A 282 -6.31 17.08 -4.80
C THR A 282 -7.22 17.71 -3.75
N GLY A 283 -8.05 18.70 -4.13
CA GLY A 283 -9.04 19.29 -3.24
C GLY A 283 -10.18 18.33 -2.92
N ALA A 284 -10.71 17.61 -3.92
CA ALA A 284 -11.73 16.58 -3.71
C ALA A 284 -11.19 15.40 -2.90
N GLN A 285 -10.00 14.90 -3.23
CA GLN A 285 -9.33 13.82 -2.52
C GLN A 285 -9.13 14.16 -1.04
N ARG A 286 -8.77 15.40 -0.71
CA ARG A 286 -8.67 15.85 0.69
C ARG A 286 -10.00 15.79 1.42
N GLU A 287 -11.10 16.21 0.80
CA GLU A 287 -12.43 16.08 1.41
C GLU A 287 -12.85 14.61 1.54
N ILE A 288 -12.50 13.74 0.58
CA ILE A 288 -12.74 12.28 0.67
C ILE A 288 -11.93 11.70 1.85
N GLY A 289 -10.68 12.12 2.01
CA GLY A 289 -9.87 11.77 3.17
C GLY A 289 -10.51 12.21 4.49
N ARG A 290 -11.07 13.43 4.55
CA ARG A 290 -11.84 13.90 5.72
C ARG A 290 -13.12 13.10 5.94
N PHE A 291 -13.80 12.69 4.88
CA PHE A 291 -14.95 11.78 4.98
C PHE A 291 -14.52 10.48 5.64
N PHE A 292 -13.50 9.81 5.12
CA PHE A 292 -12.97 8.58 5.71
C PHE A 292 -12.51 8.75 7.15
N GLU A 293 -11.93 9.90 7.51
CA GLU A 293 -11.56 10.17 8.90
C GLU A 293 -12.77 10.33 9.82
N LYS A 294 -13.84 10.99 9.34
CA LYS A 294 -15.13 11.02 10.06
C LYS A 294 -15.72 9.62 10.22
N VAL A 295 -15.66 8.79 9.18
CA VAL A 295 -16.12 7.39 9.23
C VAL A 295 -15.31 6.59 10.26
N ARG A 296 -13.98 6.69 10.24
CA ARG A 296 -13.12 6.04 11.23
C ARG A 296 -13.48 6.46 12.65
N ARG A 297 -13.56 7.76 12.91
CA ARG A 297 -13.94 8.26 14.23
C ARG A 297 -15.33 7.77 14.66
N PHE A 298 -16.28 7.68 13.74
CA PHE A 298 -17.62 7.16 14.01
C PHE A 298 -17.62 5.67 14.35
N ILE A 299 -16.97 4.82 13.53
CA ILE A 299 -16.97 3.36 13.72
C ILE A 299 -16.05 2.93 14.86
N GLU A 300 -14.83 3.48 14.92
CA GLU A 300 -13.79 3.05 15.85
C GLU A 300 -13.97 3.61 17.26
N VAL A 301 -14.58 4.81 17.39
CA VAL A 301 -14.69 5.54 18.67
C VAL A 301 -16.14 5.88 19.06
N ASP A 302 -16.97 6.51 18.21
CA ASP A 302 -18.34 6.86 18.62
C ASP A 302 -19.16 5.60 18.92
N LEU A 303 -19.27 4.69 17.95
CA LEU A 303 -19.90 3.39 18.13
C LEU A 303 -18.98 2.37 18.82
N ALA A 304 -17.66 2.51 18.64
CA ALA A 304 -16.66 1.55 19.10
C ALA A 304 -16.97 0.08 18.73
N ILE A 305 -17.65 -0.14 17.60
CA ILE A 305 -18.14 -1.47 17.16
C ILE A 305 -17.06 -2.31 16.45
N GLY A 306 -16.04 -1.65 15.91
CA GLY A 306 -14.99 -2.29 15.10
C GLY A 306 -13.75 -1.44 14.91
N SER A 307 -12.72 -2.02 14.29
CA SER A 307 -11.45 -1.33 14.00
C SER A 307 -11.08 -1.48 12.53
N LEU A 308 -10.40 -0.47 11.99
CA LEU A 308 -9.98 -0.43 10.59
C LEU A 308 -8.87 -1.45 10.32
N VAL A 309 -9.11 -2.38 9.41
CA VAL A 309 -8.11 -3.40 9.02
C VAL A 309 -7.59 -3.23 7.59
N TYR A 310 -8.26 -2.40 6.79
CA TYR A 310 -7.84 -2.10 5.42
C TYR A 310 -8.29 -0.69 5.03
N ARG A 311 -7.44 0.04 4.32
CA ARG A 311 -7.74 1.35 3.74
C ARG A 311 -6.99 1.52 2.43
N ASP A 312 -7.70 1.91 1.39
CA ASP A 312 -7.12 2.55 0.21
C ASP A 312 -7.78 3.91 -0.06
N ASP A 313 -7.63 4.43 -1.27
CA ASP A 313 -8.16 5.71 -1.72
C ASP A 313 -9.68 5.70 -2.00
N GLU A 314 -10.29 4.52 -2.10
CA GLU A 314 -11.72 4.33 -2.43
C GLU A 314 -12.49 3.60 -1.33
N THR A 315 -11.85 2.75 -0.53
CA THR A 315 -12.54 1.88 0.43
C THR A 315 -11.83 1.74 1.78
N LEU A 316 -12.64 1.52 2.80
CA LEU A 316 -12.28 1.15 4.16
C LEU A 316 -12.93 -0.20 4.48
N ALA A 317 -12.20 -1.08 5.15
CA ALA A 317 -12.78 -2.30 5.74
C ALA A 317 -12.54 -2.32 7.25
N PHE A 318 -13.60 -2.57 8.00
CA PHE A 318 -13.59 -2.66 9.46
C PHE A 318 -13.99 -4.06 9.92
N THR A 319 -13.46 -4.49 11.05
CA THR A 319 -14.03 -5.62 11.78
C THR A 319 -15.45 -5.29 12.22
N PHE A 320 -16.33 -6.28 12.24
CA PHE A 320 -17.73 -6.11 12.63
C PHE A 320 -18.23 -7.37 13.37
N PRO A 321 -19.12 -7.27 14.36
CA PRO A 321 -19.65 -8.45 15.06
C PRO A 321 -20.40 -9.39 14.10
N GLY A 322 -20.19 -10.70 14.27
CA GLY A 322 -20.93 -11.75 13.56
C GLY A 322 -21.78 -12.61 14.50
N GLU A 323 -22.66 -13.41 13.94
CA GLU A 323 -23.42 -14.44 14.65
C GLU A 323 -22.51 -15.63 14.97
N ARG A 324 -22.64 -16.23 16.15
CA ARG A 324 -21.87 -17.44 16.50
C ARG A 324 -22.25 -18.62 15.61
N ALA A 325 -21.33 -19.57 15.42
CA ALA A 325 -21.57 -20.76 14.60
C ALA A 325 -22.62 -21.73 15.15
N ASP A 326 -22.96 -21.63 16.43
CA ASP A 326 -24.02 -22.40 17.08
C ASP A 326 -25.32 -21.62 17.30
N ASP A 327 -25.42 -20.42 16.71
CA ASP A 327 -26.55 -19.48 16.82
C ASP A 327 -26.89 -19.10 18.28
N GLN A 328 -25.96 -19.29 19.23
CA GLN A 328 -26.14 -18.97 20.66
C GLN A 328 -25.64 -17.54 21.00
N GLY A 329 -25.92 -16.57 20.13
CA GLY A 329 -25.61 -15.15 20.33
C GLY A 329 -24.76 -14.52 19.22
N GLY A 330 -24.37 -13.26 19.44
CA GLY A 330 -23.71 -12.42 18.44
C GLY A 330 -24.72 -11.59 17.63
N VAL A 331 -24.34 -11.19 16.42
CA VAL A 331 -25.16 -10.34 15.55
C VAL A 331 -25.64 -11.12 14.33
N ASN A 332 -26.92 -11.51 14.36
CA ASN A 332 -27.61 -12.19 13.26
C ASN A 332 -27.81 -11.27 12.05
N GLN A 333 -28.28 -11.84 10.93
CA GLN A 333 -28.44 -11.09 9.68
C GLN A 333 -29.39 -9.89 9.80
N GLN A 334 -30.51 -10.03 10.52
CA GLN A 334 -31.48 -8.95 10.67
C GLN A 334 -30.91 -7.77 11.46
N THR A 335 -30.23 -8.06 12.57
CA THR A 335 -29.55 -7.07 13.42
C THR A 335 -28.41 -6.40 12.66
N ALA A 336 -27.62 -7.16 11.90
CA ALA A 336 -26.55 -6.63 11.06
C ALA A 336 -27.08 -5.62 10.04
N GLU A 337 -28.18 -5.94 9.37
CA GLU A 337 -28.79 -5.08 8.34
C GLU A 337 -29.39 -3.80 8.93
N GLN A 338 -30.03 -3.89 10.10
CA GLN A 338 -30.53 -2.72 10.82
C GLN A 338 -29.39 -1.77 11.26
N LEU A 339 -28.28 -2.32 11.76
CA LEU A 339 -27.09 -1.55 12.09
C LEU A 339 -26.45 -0.93 10.84
N ARG A 340 -26.33 -1.70 9.75
CA ARG A 340 -25.84 -1.22 8.46
C ARG A 340 -26.64 -0.01 7.98
N GLN A 341 -27.97 -0.07 8.07
CA GLN A 341 -28.83 1.04 7.68
C GLN A 341 -28.62 2.28 8.55
N ALA A 342 -28.53 2.12 9.87
CA ALA A 342 -28.21 3.23 10.78
C ALA A 342 -26.84 3.87 10.48
N ILE A 343 -25.85 3.05 10.12
CA ILE A 343 -24.53 3.52 9.66
C ILE A 343 -24.67 4.30 8.36
N VAL A 344 -25.36 3.76 7.35
CA VAL A 344 -25.61 4.45 6.06
C VAL A 344 -26.21 5.84 6.27
N ASP A 345 -27.18 5.96 7.17
CA ASP A 345 -27.85 7.24 7.43
C ASP A 345 -26.90 8.30 8.01
N GLU A 346 -25.91 7.87 8.80
CA GLU A 346 -24.83 8.75 9.30
C GLU A 346 -23.78 9.04 8.21
N LEU A 347 -23.38 8.03 7.42
CA LEU A 347 -22.49 8.25 6.28
C LEU A 347 -23.07 9.26 5.28
N ASP A 348 -24.38 9.23 5.06
CA ASP A 348 -25.07 10.22 4.24
C ASP A 348 -25.08 11.61 4.85
N ARG A 349 -25.15 11.74 6.18
CA ARG A 349 -25.01 13.03 6.87
C ARG A 349 -23.59 13.56 6.67
N PHE A 350 -22.56 12.76 6.88
CA PHE A 350 -21.18 13.17 6.63
C PHE A 350 -20.95 13.58 5.17
N ALA A 351 -21.50 12.84 4.22
CA ALA A 351 -21.37 13.16 2.81
C ALA A 351 -22.08 14.46 2.44
N ALA A 352 -23.26 14.70 3.01
CA ALA A 352 -24.01 15.95 2.84
C ALA A 352 -23.28 17.16 3.47
N ASP A 353 -22.74 17.02 4.68
CA ASP A 353 -21.96 18.06 5.36
C ASP A 353 -20.73 18.48 4.54
N LEU A 354 -20.07 17.49 3.92
CA LEU A 354 -18.91 17.70 3.03
C LEU A 354 -19.33 18.07 1.59
N ARG A 355 -20.64 18.24 1.36
CA ARG A 355 -21.26 18.69 0.10
C ARG A 355 -20.86 17.81 -1.09
N PHE A 356 -20.77 16.50 -0.90
CA PHE A 356 -20.56 15.59 -2.02
C PHE A 356 -21.78 15.50 -2.93
N GLU A 357 -21.55 15.03 -4.15
CA GLU A 357 -22.57 14.89 -5.19
C GLU A 357 -22.93 13.42 -5.42
N THR A 358 -22.10 12.50 -4.93
CA THR A 358 -22.30 11.05 -5.02
C THR A 358 -22.55 10.46 -3.62
N PRO A 359 -23.42 9.45 -3.50
CA PRO A 359 -23.62 8.77 -2.23
C PRO A 359 -22.41 7.89 -1.86
N PRO A 360 -22.10 7.69 -0.58
CA PRO A 360 -21.17 6.65 -0.15
C PRO A 360 -21.76 5.24 -0.32
N PHE A 361 -20.89 4.24 -0.38
CA PHE A 361 -21.20 2.81 -0.35
C PHE A 361 -21.01 2.24 1.06
N CYS A 362 -21.83 1.27 1.46
CA CYS A 362 -21.72 0.56 2.73
C CYS A 362 -22.33 -0.86 2.61
N SER A 363 -21.52 -1.89 2.84
CA SER A 363 -21.95 -3.29 2.92
C SER A 363 -21.44 -3.95 4.20
N VAL A 364 -22.09 -5.04 4.59
CA VAL A 364 -21.66 -5.92 5.68
C VAL A 364 -21.65 -7.35 5.14
N SER A 365 -20.52 -8.05 5.27
CA SER A 365 -20.37 -9.43 4.79
C SER A 365 -21.19 -10.43 5.60
N GLU A 366 -21.29 -11.67 5.12
CA GLU A 366 -21.74 -12.81 5.91
C GLU A 366 -20.79 -13.13 7.10
N PRO A 367 -21.28 -13.79 8.17
CA PRO A 367 -20.44 -14.21 9.30
C PRO A 367 -19.38 -15.20 8.84
N THR A 368 -18.14 -14.92 9.22
CA THR A 368 -16.98 -15.72 8.86
C THR A 368 -15.97 -15.77 10.00
N ARG A 369 -15.15 -16.82 10.01
CA ARG A 369 -13.95 -16.88 10.84
C ARG A 369 -12.70 -16.46 10.07
N SER A 370 -12.78 -16.14 8.78
CA SER A 370 -11.62 -15.75 7.93
C SER A 370 -11.72 -14.29 7.49
N PHE A 371 -10.58 -13.62 7.27
CA PHE A 371 -10.54 -12.28 6.65
C PHE A 371 -10.36 -12.32 5.14
N VAL A 372 -10.09 -13.50 4.55
CA VAL A 372 -9.97 -13.67 3.09
C VAL A 372 -11.22 -13.16 2.33
N PRO A 373 -12.46 -13.38 2.80
CA PRO A 373 -13.66 -12.84 2.15
C PRO A 373 -13.68 -11.31 2.01
N MET A 374 -12.86 -10.56 2.77
CA MET A 374 -12.70 -9.11 2.62
C MET A 374 -12.38 -8.72 1.17
N VAL A 375 -11.56 -9.49 0.45
CA VAL A 375 -11.21 -9.16 -0.93
C VAL A 375 -12.43 -9.20 -1.86
N LYS A 376 -13.35 -10.14 -1.65
CA LYS A 376 -14.62 -10.20 -2.38
C LYS A 376 -15.46 -8.96 -2.10
N GLU A 377 -15.61 -8.57 -0.83
CA GLU A 377 -16.33 -7.34 -0.44
C GLU A 377 -15.71 -6.08 -1.07
N LEU A 378 -14.38 -5.99 -1.12
CA LEU A 378 -13.66 -4.87 -1.75
C LEU A 378 -13.88 -4.84 -3.27
N ARG A 379 -13.90 -5.99 -3.95
CA ARG A 379 -14.21 -6.09 -5.39
C ARG A 379 -15.64 -5.62 -5.67
N GLU A 380 -16.60 -6.09 -4.89
CA GLU A 380 -18.01 -5.70 -5.03
C GLU A 380 -18.20 -4.21 -4.80
N ALA A 381 -17.62 -3.66 -3.72
CA ALA A 381 -17.66 -2.22 -3.45
C ALA A 381 -17.14 -1.39 -4.63
N ARG A 382 -15.99 -1.75 -5.20
CA ARG A 382 -15.40 -1.05 -6.36
C ARG A 382 -16.25 -1.17 -7.62
N ARG A 383 -16.87 -2.34 -7.84
CA ARG A 383 -17.79 -2.55 -8.96
C ARG A 383 -18.99 -1.62 -8.85
N GLU A 384 -19.62 -1.54 -7.68
CA GLU A 384 -20.76 -0.64 -7.45
C GLU A 384 -20.35 0.84 -7.58
N LEU A 385 -19.20 1.22 -7.00
CA LEU A 385 -18.67 2.59 -7.05
C LEU A 385 -18.20 3.03 -8.45
N SER A 386 -18.03 2.10 -9.39
CA SER A 386 -17.78 2.45 -10.80
C SER A 386 -18.93 3.24 -11.42
N ILE A 387 -20.14 3.10 -10.85
CA ILE A 387 -21.32 3.90 -11.18
C ILE A 387 -21.44 5.01 -10.11
N PRO A 388 -21.21 6.29 -10.46
CA PRO A 388 -21.18 7.38 -9.48
C PRO A 388 -22.48 7.60 -8.69
N LEU A 389 -23.61 7.14 -9.23
CA LEU A 389 -24.95 7.27 -8.64
C LEU A 389 -25.61 5.89 -8.51
N HIS A 390 -24.96 4.97 -7.81
CA HIS A 390 -25.45 3.60 -7.54
C HIS A 390 -26.68 3.55 -6.62
N ARG A 391 -26.98 4.65 -5.91
CA ARG A 391 -28.23 4.84 -5.16
C ARG A 391 -28.69 6.29 -5.23
N ARG A 392 -29.94 6.56 -4.84
CA ARG A 392 -30.48 7.93 -4.80
C ARG A 392 -29.67 8.77 -3.79
N PRO A 393 -29.01 9.86 -4.22
CA PRO A 393 -28.35 10.77 -3.30
C PRO A 393 -29.41 11.55 -2.49
N ARG A 394 -29.05 12.03 -1.29
CA ARG A 394 -29.84 13.05 -0.62
C ARG A 394 -29.91 14.30 -1.49
N ASN A 395 -30.99 15.08 -1.34
CA ASN A 395 -31.22 16.29 -2.12
C ASN A 395 -29.97 17.19 -2.11
N ILE A 396 -29.36 17.34 -3.28
CA ILE A 396 -28.31 18.33 -3.49
C ILE A 396 -29.04 19.66 -3.54
N GLU A 397 -28.97 20.43 -2.45
CA GLU A 397 -29.55 21.76 -2.39
C GLU A 397 -29.11 22.54 -3.63
N ALA A 398 -30.09 22.90 -4.47
CA ALA A 398 -29.94 24.05 -5.33
C ALA A 398 -29.69 25.21 -4.37
N ILE A 399 -28.48 25.77 -4.39
CA ILE A 399 -28.23 27.01 -3.67
C ILE A 399 -29.12 28.05 -4.37
N ASN A 400 -30.33 28.24 -3.83
CA ASN A 400 -31.27 29.27 -4.22
C ASN A 400 -30.56 30.60 -3.97
N SER A 401 -30.02 31.18 -5.04
CA SER A 401 -29.58 32.56 -5.03
C SER A 401 -30.64 33.35 -5.80
N GLU A 402 -31.72 33.74 -5.13
CA GLU A 402 -32.71 34.67 -5.67
C GLU A 402 -32.11 36.09 -5.93
N THR A 403 -30.78 36.26 -5.81
CA THR A 403 -30.12 37.58 -5.76
C THR A 403 -28.91 37.76 -6.69
N ALA A 404 -28.66 36.89 -7.68
CA ALA A 404 -27.51 37.07 -8.60
C ALA A 404 -27.95 37.39 -10.04
N SER A 405 -27.76 38.64 -10.47
CA SER A 405 -27.96 39.11 -11.83
C SER A 405 -26.94 38.51 -12.80
N GLY A 406 -27.35 37.50 -13.58
CA GLY A 406 -26.55 36.96 -14.69
C GLY A 406 -26.93 35.54 -15.13
N LYS A 407 -26.62 35.18 -16.39
CA LYS A 407 -26.77 33.80 -16.90
C LYS A 407 -25.75 32.89 -16.18
N ARG A 408 -26.24 31.92 -15.40
CA ARG A 408 -25.43 30.88 -14.77
C ARG A 408 -25.38 29.63 -15.65
N HIS A 409 -24.25 28.95 -15.65
CA HIS A 409 -24.01 27.69 -16.37
C HIS A 409 -23.78 26.56 -15.36
N VAL A 410 -23.85 25.31 -15.83
CA VAL A 410 -23.43 24.16 -15.00
C VAL A 410 -21.93 24.30 -14.70
N CYS A 411 -21.55 24.08 -13.44
CA CYS A 411 -20.16 24.17 -12.98
C CYS A 411 -19.28 23.18 -13.76
N PRO A 412 -18.18 23.64 -14.38
CA PRO A 412 -17.33 22.80 -15.23
C PRO A 412 -16.57 21.71 -14.45
N VAL A 413 -16.55 21.78 -13.11
CA VAL A 413 -15.86 20.82 -12.25
C VAL A 413 -16.80 19.73 -11.75
N CYS A 414 -17.86 20.10 -11.01
CA CYS A 414 -18.77 19.10 -10.45
C CYS A 414 -19.85 18.63 -11.41
N LEU A 415 -20.11 19.36 -12.50
CA LEU A 415 -21.15 19.06 -13.49
C LEU A 415 -22.58 18.94 -12.92
N VAL A 416 -22.78 19.40 -11.67
CA VAL A 416 -24.05 19.27 -10.94
C VAL A 416 -24.59 20.63 -10.50
N ARG A 417 -23.77 21.47 -9.85
CA ARG A 417 -24.19 22.79 -9.34
C ARG A 417 -24.00 23.89 -10.37
N PHE A 418 -24.74 24.99 -10.26
CA PHE A 418 -24.46 26.18 -11.06
C PHE A 418 -23.13 26.85 -10.68
N ASN A 419 -22.41 27.40 -11.66
CA ASN A 419 -21.21 28.19 -11.45
C ASN A 419 -21.51 29.57 -10.81
N GLU A 420 -20.46 30.28 -10.40
CA GLU A 420 -20.53 31.61 -9.77
C GLU A 420 -19.49 32.55 -10.38
N PRO A 421 -19.68 33.01 -11.64
CA PRO A 421 -18.75 33.94 -12.26
C PRO A 421 -18.82 35.33 -11.60
N PRO A 422 -17.69 36.05 -11.45
CA PRO A 422 -17.71 37.43 -10.98
C PRO A 422 -18.32 38.37 -12.04
N GLN A 423 -18.77 39.55 -11.62
CA GLN A 423 -19.32 40.56 -12.55
C GLN A 423 -18.29 41.01 -13.60
N SER A 424 -17.00 40.95 -13.27
CA SER A 424 -15.88 41.25 -14.18
C SER A 424 -15.74 40.26 -15.33
N ALA A 425 -16.35 39.07 -15.25
CA ALA A 425 -16.36 38.09 -16.33
C ALA A 425 -17.31 38.55 -17.45
N ASN A 426 -16.76 39.31 -18.39
CA ASN A 426 -17.49 39.96 -19.48
C ASN A 426 -17.72 39.08 -20.72
N THR A 427 -16.98 37.97 -20.88
CA THR A 427 -17.18 36.99 -21.97
C THR A 427 -17.90 35.73 -21.49
N ASP A 428 -18.64 35.06 -22.38
CA ASP A 428 -19.34 33.81 -22.05
C ASP A 428 -18.35 32.66 -21.73
N ASN A 429 -17.20 32.63 -22.39
CA ASN A 429 -16.12 31.68 -22.09
C ASN A 429 -15.54 31.90 -20.70
N ALA A 430 -15.23 33.16 -20.33
CA ALA A 430 -14.79 33.48 -18.97
C ALA A 430 -15.84 33.04 -17.96
N ARG A 431 -17.13 33.36 -18.18
CA ARG A 431 -18.22 32.94 -17.29
C ARG A 431 -18.30 31.43 -17.12
N LYS A 432 -18.29 30.65 -18.21
CA LYS A 432 -18.37 29.17 -18.18
C LYS A 432 -17.22 28.51 -17.42
N SER A 433 -16.04 29.14 -17.40
CA SER A 433 -14.84 28.58 -16.78
C SER A 433 -14.85 28.61 -15.24
N TYR A 434 -15.67 29.48 -14.61
CA TYR A 434 -15.66 29.61 -13.15
C TYR A 434 -16.31 28.40 -12.45
N PRO A 435 -15.71 27.90 -11.36
CA PRO A 435 -16.34 26.87 -10.53
C PRO A 435 -17.44 27.44 -9.64
N CYS A 436 -18.34 26.57 -9.17
CA CYS A 436 -19.26 26.87 -8.07
C CYS A 436 -18.51 27.09 -6.75
N SER A 437 -19.17 27.71 -5.77
CA SER A 437 -18.61 27.99 -4.42
C SER A 437 -17.97 26.76 -3.76
N VAL A 438 -18.62 25.59 -3.83
CA VAL A 438 -18.12 24.34 -3.23
C VAL A 438 -16.79 23.91 -3.87
N CYS A 439 -16.73 23.83 -5.20
CA CYS A 439 -15.50 23.45 -5.90
C CYS A 439 -14.38 24.48 -5.70
N ARG A 440 -14.72 25.78 -5.67
CA ARG A 440 -13.77 26.85 -5.35
C ARG A 440 -13.19 26.71 -3.95
N ARG A 441 -14.02 26.37 -2.95
CA ARG A 441 -13.58 26.15 -1.57
C ARG A 441 -12.65 24.94 -1.46
N ARG A 442 -12.97 23.82 -2.13
CA ARG A 442 -12.09 22.64 -2.21
C ARG A 442 -10.69 23.01 -2.76
N ARG A 443 -10.64 23.81 -3.84
CA ARG A 443 -9.37 24.34 -4.38
C ARG A 443 -8.63 25.21 -3.35
N ARG A 444 -9.32 26.16 -2.72
CA ARG A 444 -8.72 27.12 -1.76
C ARG A 444 -8.20 26.47 -0.48
N GLY A 445 -8.88 25.45 0.06
CA GLY A 445 -8.45 24.78 1.29
C GLY A 445 -7.04 24.19 1.21
N ARG A 446 -6.59 23.78 0.01
CA ARG A 446 -5.22 23.34 -0.27
C ARG A 446 -4.20 24.48 -0.11
N LEU A 447 -4.51 25.66 -0.63
CA LEU A 447 -3.65 26.84 -0.51
C LEU A 447 -3.43 27.23 0.96
N ASP A 448 -4.50 27.22 1.76
CA ASP A 448 -4.45 27.61 3.17
C ASP A 448 -3.55 26.68 3.99
N ALA A 449 -3.52 25.39 3.65
CA ALA A 449 -2.69 24.42 4.34
C ALA A 449 -1.23 24.48 3.89
N TRP A 450 -0.97 24.73 2.61
CA TRP A 450 0.36 25.06 2.10
C TRP A 450 0.93 26.30 2.79
N LEU A 451 0.16 27.40 2.90
CA LEU A 451 0.56 28.61 3.65
C LEU A 451 0.83 28.33 5.14
N SER A 452 0.17 27.31 5.70
CA SER A 452 0.37 26.87 7.08
C SER A 452 1.63 26.02 7.28
N GLY A 453 2.33 25.66 6.21
CA GLY A 453 3.60 24.92 6.23
C GLY A 453 3.52 23.44 5.85
N GLU A 454 2.46 22.99 5.14
CA GLU A 454 2.50 21.67 4.50
C GLU A 454 3.72 21.59 3.54
N LYS A 455 4.50 20.51 3.66
CA LYS A 455 5.86 20.41 3.09
C LYS A 455 5.90 20.35 1.56
N ASP A 456 4.93 19.67 0.95
CA ASP A 456 4.94 19.44 -0.50
C ASP A 456 4.46 20.68 -1.26
N THR A 457 5.07 20.92 -2.43
CA THR A 457 4.58 22.00 -3.30
C THR A 457 3.17 21.69 -3.78
N ILE A 458 2.40 22.75 -4.06
CA ILE A 458 1.12 22.64 -4.73
C ILE A 458 1.12 23.18 -6.16
N TRP A 459 2.27 23.66 -6.64
CA TRP A 459 2.42 24.48 -7.82
C TRP A 459 3.18 23.74 -8.91
N ILE A 460 2.53 23.53 -10.06
CA ILE A 460 3.16 22.82 -11.17
C ILE A 460 4.34 23.62 -11.76
N GLY A 461 4.33 24.95 -11.64
CA GLY A 461 5.45 25.83 -11.96
C GLY A 461 6.75 25.47 -11.25
N GLU A 462 6.65 24.98 -10.01
CA GLU A 462 7.78 24.54 -9.20
C GLU A 462 8.25 23.13 -9.54
N VAL A 463 7.37 22.29 -10.07
CA VAL A 463 7.72 20.93 -10.49
C VAL A 463 8.44 20.93 -11.84
N ALA A 464 8.09 21.83 -12.75
CA ALA A 464 8.65 21.83 -14.10
C ALA A 464 10.19 21.90 -14.13
N ASP A 465 10.76 21.09 -15.02
CA ASP A 465 12.20 21.03 -15.28
C ASP A 465 12.72 22.27 -16.03
N GLY A 466 14.02 22.29 -16.35
CA GLY A 466 14.63 23.38 -17.12
C GLY A 466 14.01 23.60 -18.51
N ASN A 467 13.32 22.60 -19.07
CA ASN A 467 12.67 22.63 -20.37
C ASN A 467 11.16 22.94 -20.30
N ASP A 468 10.64 23.36 -19.14
CA ASP A 468 9.22 23.59 -18.84
C ASP A 468 8.35 22.33 -18.94
N ARG A 469 8.90 21.17 -18.58
CA ARG A 469 8.24 19.85 -18.70
C ARG A 469 8.10 19.16 -17.36
N VAL A 470 7.07 18.34 -17.27
CA VAL A 470 6.67 17.58 -16.08
C VAL A 470 6.39 16.15 -16.50
N ALA A 471 6.64 15.20 -15.60
CA ALA A 471 6.18 13.83 -15.73
C ALA A 471 5.17 13.50 -14.64
N LEU A 472 4.05 12.90 -15.00
CA LEU A 472 3.22 12.12 -14.08
C LEU A 472 3.78 10.69 -14.06
N LEU A 473 4.33 10.30 -12.93
CA LEU A 473 4.70 8.91 -12.65
C LEU A 473 3.52 8.22 -11.97
N THR A 474 3.19 7.02 -12.44
CA THR A 474 2.23 6.13 -11.79
C THR A 474 2.91 4.78 -11.55
N LEU A 475 2.89 4.30 -10.31
CA LEU A 475 3.44 3.02 -9.91
C LEU A 475 2.37 2.21 -9.17
N SER A 476 2.34 0.90 -9.38
CA SER A 476 1.42 0.04 -8.65
C SER A 476 1.93 -1.39 -8.50
N PHE A 477 1.39 -2.06 -7.47
CA PHE A 477 1.51 -3.51 -7.27
C PHE A 477 0.17 -4.22 -7.47
N ASP A 478 0.28 -5.51 -7.82
CA ASP A 478 -0.86 -6.43 -7.85
C ASP A 478 -1.01 -7.18 -6.51
N LEU A 479 -1.53 -6.49 -5.50
CA LEU A 479 -1.65 -7.02 -4.13
C LEU A 479 -2.88 -7.90 -3.90
N GLU A 480 -3.87 -7.84 -4.77
CA GLU A 480 -5.16 -8.47 -4.52
C GLU A 480 -5.06 -10.00 -4.35
N PRO A 481 -4.29 -10.75 -5.18
CA PRO A 481 -4.10 -12.18 -4.98
C PRO A 481 -3.32 -12.53 -3.71
N TRP A 482 -2.54 -11.59 -3.16
CA TRP A 482 -1.88 -11.77 -1.85
C TRP A 482 -2.86 -11.63 -0.69
N LEU A 483 -3.76 -10.64 -0.76
CA LEU A 483 -4.81 -10.43 0.24
C LEU A 483 -5.86 -11.55 0.21
N ALA A 484 -6.11 -12.13 -0.98
CA ALA A 484 -7.02 -13.26 -1.16
C ALA A 484 -6.40 -14.61 -0.75
N GLY A 485 -5.10 -14.64 -0.44
CA GLY A 485 -4.39 -15.87 -0.06
C GLY A 485 -3.90 -16.72 -1.24
N GLU A 486 -4.31 -16.44 -2.47
CA GLU A 486 -3.93 -17.18 -3.69
C GLU A 486 -2.40 -17.23 -3.88
N HIS A 487 -1.71 -16.10 -3.75
CA HIS A 487 -0.24 -16.08 -3.85
C HIS A 487 0.46 -16.59 -2.59
N VAL A 488 -0.24 -16.64 -1.45
CA VAL A 488 0.30 -17.22 -0.21
C VAL A 488 0.43 -18.74 -0.33
N ASP A 489 -0.31 -19.39 -1.24
CA ASP A 489 -0.20 -20.83 -1.55
C ASP A 489 1.21 -21.24 -1.96
N SER A 490 1.96 -20.32 -2.56
CA SER A 490 3.34 -20.51 -3.00
C SER A 490 4.36 -20.49 -1.85
N LEU A 491 3.95 -20.07 -0.65
CA LEU A 491 4.83 -19.89 0.50
C LEU A 491 4.72 -21.08 1.47
N ARG A 492 5.85 -21.51 2.00
CA ARG A 492 5.93 -22.62 2.94
C ARG A 492 6.16 -22.12 4.37
N ALA A 493 5.40 -22.67 5.32
CA ALA A 493 5.71 -22.58 6.74
C ALA A 493 6.75 -23.65 7.13
N GLN A 494 6.73 -24.79 6.44
CA GLN A 494 7.71 -25.85 6.53
C GLN A 494 7.90 -26.51 5.15
N SER A 495 9.12 -27.00 4.88
CA SER A 495 9.36 -27.93 3.77
C SER A 495 9.15 -29.37 4.26
N ILE A 496 8.47 -30.20 3.47
CA ILE A 496 8.27 -31.61 3.83
C ILE A 496 9.62 -32.34 3.86
N ALA A 497 10.52 -32.01 2.93
CA ALA A 497 11.87 -32.56 2.89
C ALA A 497 12.69 -32.18 4.14
N GLU A 498 12.68 -30.92 4.54
CA GLU A 498 13.43 -30.49 5.73
C GLU A 498 12.81 -31.04 7.02
N TRP A 499 11.48 -31.02 7.14
CA TRP A 499 10.79 -31.67 8.26
C TRP A 499 11.19 -33.16 8.36
N ARG A 500 11.17 -33.90 7.24
CA ARG A 500 11.57 -35.31 7.23
C ARG A 500 13.05 -35.52 7.56
N ARG A 501 13.92 -34.62 7.10
CA ARG A 501 15.36 -34.65 7.36
C ARG A 501 15.68 -34.45 8.85
N PHE A 502 15.03 -33.50 9.50
CA PHE A 502 15.24 -33.20 10.92
C PHE A 502 14.46 -34.12 11.85
N ASN A 503 13.48 -34.87 11.33
CA ASN A 503 12.68 -35.82 12.10
C ASN A 503 12.81 -37.24 11.52
N PRO A 504 14.01 -37.87 11.59
CA PRO A 504 14.22 -39.20 11.04
C PRO A 504 13.47 -40.30 11.80
N VAL A 505 13.19 -40.06 13.08
CA VAL A 505 12.51 -40.97 14.00
C VAL A 505 11.37 -40.21 14.66
N LEU A 506 10.17 -40.79 14.68
CA LEU A 506 8.98 -40.29 15.37
C LEU A 506 8.54 -41.31 16.42
N GLN A 507 8.46 -40.89 17.68
CA GLN A 507 8.10 -41.77 18.82
C GLN A 507 8.85 -43.11 18.82
N VAL A 508 10.18 -43.07 18.64
CA VAL A 508 11.08 -44.24 18.65
C VAL A 508 10.93 -45.17 17.43
N ARG A 509 10.10 -44.81 16.44
CA ARG A 509 9.98 -45.53 15.16
C ARG A 509 10.55 -44.70 14.02
N ASP A 510 11.06 -45.36 12.99
CA ASP A 510 11.48 -44.65 11.77
C ASP A 510 10.30 -43.88 11.17
N ASN A 511 10.57 -42.65 10.72
CA ASN A 511 9.56 -41.83 10.08
C ASN A 511 9.18 -42.47 8.72
N PRO A 512 7.90 -42.86 8.53
CA PRO A 512 7.46 -43.63 7.36
C PRO A 512 7.46 -42.83 6.05
N ILE A 513 7.68 -41.52 6.10
CA ILE A 513 7.71 -40.67 4.90
C ILE A 513 9.06 -40.84 4.19
N TYR A 514 9.05 -41.15 2.88
CA TYR A 514 10.30 -41.35 2.13
C TYR A 514 11.06 -40.03 1.90
N PRO A 515 12.38 -39.97 2.18
CA PRO A 515 13.15 -38.73 2.04
C PRO A 515 13.39 -38.30 0.58
N THR A 516 13.34 -39.22 -0.38
CA THR A 516 13.55 -38.95 -1.81
C THR A 516 12.31 -38.40 -2.50
N THR A 517 11.11 -38.79 -2.05
CA THR A 517 9.82 -38.35 -2.60
C THR A 517 8.86 -37.96 -1.47
N PRO A 518 9.22 -36.97 -0.63
CA PRO A 518 8.54 -36.70 0.63
C PRO A 518 7.09 -36.24 0.43
N GLY A 519 6.81 -35.41 -0.59
CA GLY A 519 5.45 -34.96 -0.91
C GLY A 519 4.51 -36.13 -1.25
N LYS A 520 4.85 -36.91 -2.29
CA LYS A 520 4.06 -38.08 -2.71
C LYS A 520 3.88 -39.09 -1.58
N SER A 521 4.94 -39.33 -0.80
CA SER A 521 4.90 -40.26 0.33
C SER A 521 4.00 -39.79 1.47
N LEU A 522 3.96 -38.49 1.75
CA LEU A 522 3.08 -37.92 2.77
C LEU A 522 1.61 -38.01 2.35
N TRP A 523 1.31 -37.75 1.07
CA TRP A 523 -0.06 -37.86 0.54
C TRP A 523 -0.59 -39.28 0.71
N ALA A 524 0.15 -40.27 0.21
CA ALA A 524 -0.23 -41.68 0.33
C ALA A 524 -0.36 -42.11 1.80
N TYR A 525 0.49 -41.57 2.69
CA TYR A 525 0.37 -41.84 4.13
C TYR A 525 -0.95 -41.30 4.68
N ILE A 526 -1.29 -40.03 4.44
CA ILE A 526 -2.53 -39.42 4.96
C ILE A 526 -3.76 -40.15 4.40
N GLU A 527 -3.77 -40.40 3.09
CA GLU A 527 -4.84 -41.13 2.41
C GLU A 527 -5.09 -42.50 3.05
N SER A 528 -4.03 -43.27 3.34
CA SER A 528 -4.15 -44.57 4.01
C SER A 528 -4.73 -44.51 5.43
N LYS A 529 -4.80 -43.32 6.04
CA LYS A 529 -5.30 -43.08 7.39
C LYS A 529 -6.71 -42.50 7.44
N LEU A 530 -7.31 -42.13 6.30
CA LEU A 530 -8.62 -41.47 6.31
C LEU A 530 -9.77 -42.37 6.81
N ASN A 531 -9.61 -43.69 6.75
CA ASN A 531 -10.59 -44.67 7.23
C ASN A 531 -10.78 -44.67 8.76
N GLU A 532 -9.77 -44.27 9.54
CA GLU A 532 -9.83 -44.26 11.01
C GLU A 532 -9.06 -43.07 11.59
N PHE A 533 -9.70 -42.31 12.49
CA PHE A 533 -9.06 -41.17 13.13
C PHE A 533 -8.24 -41.59 14.37
N ASP A 534 -6.95 -41.90 14.16
CA ASP A 534 -6.02 -42.26 15.24
C ASP A 534 -5.33 -41.03 15.85
N LYS A 535 -5.82 -40.55 16.99
CA LYS A 535 -5.21 -39.42 17.74
C LYS A 535 -3.74 -39.64 18.14
N SER A 536 -3.30 -40.90 18.18
CA SER A 536 -1.94 -41.28 18.55
C SER A 536 -0.97 -41.37 17.36
N ASP A 537 -1.48 -41.18 16.13
CA ASP A 537 -0.70 -41.31 14.89
C ASP A 537 0.60 -40.49 14.97
N PRO A 538 1.77 -41.12 14.81
CA PRO A 538 3.06 -40.48 15.06
C PRO A 538 3.38 -39.37 14.06
N VAL A 539 2.89 -39.47 12.81
CA VAL A 539 3.13 -38.47 11.77
C VAL A 539 2.22 -37.27 12.01
N LEU A 540 0.90 -37.46 12.06
CA LEU A 540 -0.07 -36.37 12.11
C LEU A 540 0.11 -35.49 13.35
N ARG A 541 0.33 -36.11 14.51
CA ARG A 541 0.57 -35.37 15.75
C ARG A 541 1.93 -34.66 15.81
N SER A 542 2.87 -35.04 14.95
CA SER A 542 4.18 -34.39 14.83
C SER A 542 4.13 -33.17 13.91
N LEU A 543 3.10 -33.09 13.05
CA LEU A 543 2.86 -31.98 12.14
C LEU A 543 2.05 -30.86 12.80
N GLN A 544 1.09 -31.20 13.67
CA GLN A 544 0.19 -30.22 14.27
C GLN A 544 -0.29 -30.66 15.66
N GLU A 545 -0.09 -29.81 16.69
CA GLU A 545 -0.38 -30.17 18.10
C GLU A 545 -1.87 -30.42 18.39
N GLY A 546 -2.74 -29.64 17.74
CA GLY A 546 -4.20 -29.72 17.81
C GLY A 546 -4.79 -30.99 17.21
N TYR A 547 -4.07 -31.75 16.37
CA TYR A 547 -4.55 -33.03 15.83
C TYR A 547 -5.03 -33.98 16.94
N GLN A 548 -4.29 -34.05 18.05
CA GLN A 548 -4.62 -34.91 19.20
C GLN A 548 -5.91 -34.48 19.93
N ARG A 549 -6.37 -33.25 19.69
CA ARG A 549 -7.56 -32.67 20.35
C ARG A 549 -8.83 -32.87 19.53
N GLU A 550 -8.71 -33.24 18.27
CA GLU A 550 -9.86 -33.54 17.40
C GLU A 550 -10.39 -34.95 17.63
N SER A 551 -11.61 -35.22 17.17
CA SER A 551 -12.29 -36.51 17.27
C SER A 551 -12.63 -37.15 15.94
N SER A 552 -12.52 -36.41 14.83
CA SER A 552 -12.83 -36.90 13.49
C SER A 552 -11.98 -36.20 12.43
N TRP A 553 -11.83 -36.84 11.27
CA TRP A 553 -11.13 -36.25 10.13
C TRP A 553 -11.86 -35.03 9.58
N GLU A 554 -13.18 -35.08 9.48
CA GLU A 554 -14.03 -33.96 9.06
C GLU A 554 -13.80 -32.71 9.94
N GLY A 555 -13.83 -32.86 11.27
CA GLY A 555 -13.60 -31.74 12.19
C GLY A 555 -12.17 -31.20 12.13
N PHE A 556 -11.18 -32.06 11.87
CA PHE A 556 -9.80 -31.62 11.64
C PHE A 556 -9.66 -30.91 10.29
N PHE A 557 -10.26 -31.43 9.23
CA PHE A 557 -10.24 -30.87 7.89
C PHE A 557 -10.89 -29.49 7.85
N GLN A 558 -12.07 -29.34 8.46
CA GLN A 558 -12.74 -28.06 8.59
C GLN A 558 -11.82 -26.97 9.18
N LYS A 559 -11.07 -27.30 10.25
CA LYS A 559 -10.19 -26.34 10.93
C LYS A 559 -8.91 -26.01 10.19
N ILE A 560 -8.35 -26.99 9.47
CA ILE A 560 -7.06 -26.87 8.78
C ILE A 560 -7.23 -26.35 7.34
N VAL A 561 -8.34 -26.69 6.68
CA VAL A 561 -8.57 -26.47 5.25
C VAL A 561 -9.70 -25.46 5.02
N GLU A 562 -10.94 -25.78 5.41
CA GLU A 562 -12.14 -24.99 5.08
C GLU A 562 -12.14 -23.60 5.74
N ASP A 563 -11.80 -23.53 7.05
CA ASP A 563 -11.76 -22.27 7.81
C ASP A 563 -10.66 -21.29 7.31
N ARG A 564 -9.74 -21.75 6.45
CA ARG A 564 -8.42 -21.12 6.21
C ARG A 564 -8.14 -20.74 4.77
N SER A 565 -8.86 -21.31 3.82
CA SER A 565 -8.69 -21.06 2.39
C SER A 565 -10.03 -21.13 1.68
N ASP A 566 -10.08 -20.59 0.46
CA ASP A 566 -11.17 -20.88 -0.47
C ASP A 566 -10.99 -22.33 -0.96
N ALA A 567 -11.48 -23.30 -0.18
CA ALA A 567 -11.30 -24.73 -0.40
C ALA A 567 -12.65 -25.45 -0.47
N PRO A 568 -12.74 -26.59 -1.19
CA PRO A 568 -13.94 -27.43 -1.20
C PRO A 568 -14.24 -28.00 0.19
N ASN A 569 -15.51 -28.32 0.45
CA ASN A 569 -15.89 -28.97 1.70
C ASN A 569 -15.42 -30.43 1.71
N TRP A 570 -15.31 -31.01 2.91
CA TRP A 570 -14.97 -32.40 3.13
C TRP A 570 -15.82 -33.38 2.30
N GLU A 571 -17.13 -33.11 2.19
CA GLU A 571 -18.09 -33.95 1.48
C GLU A 571 -17.93 -33.90 -0.05
N ASP A 572 -17.35 -32.82 -0.58
CA ASP A 572 -17.17 -32.59 -2.02
C ASP A 572 -15.91 -33.26 -2.59
N LEU A 573 -15.10 -33.90 -1.74
CA LEU A 573 -13.80 -34.48 -2.09
C LEU A 573 -13.78 -35.99 -1.87
N ASP A 574 -13.04 -36.69 -2.73
CA ASP A 574 -12.60 -38.06 -2.48
C ASP A 574 -11.40 -38.09 -1.51
N ASP A 575 -10.98 -39.30 -1.11
CA ASP A 575 -9.89 -39.49 -0.16
C ASP A 575 -8.54 -38.97 -0.67
N GLU A 576 -8.30 -39.09 -1.98
CA GLU A 576 -7.12 -38.53 -2.64
C GLU A 576 -7.11 -36.99 -2.52
N GLY A 577 -8.24 -36.34 -2.83
CA GLY A 577 -8.42 -34.89 -2.70
C GLY A 577 -8.25 -34.41 -1.27
N ARG A 578 -8.86 -35.10 -0.30
CA ARG A 578 -8.74 -34.79 1.14
C ARG A 578 -7.29 -34.85 1.61
N ALA A 579 -6.57 -35.91 1.23
CA ALA A 579 -5.16 -36.10 1.60
C ALA A 579 -4.25 -35.02 1.00
N ARG A 580 -4.48 -34.65 -0.27
CA ARG A 580 -3.74 -33.56 -0.94
C ARG A 580 -3.93 -32.21 -0.25
N TRP A 581 -5.17 -31.86 0.07
CA TRP A 581 -5.48 -30.62 0.79
C TRP A 581 -4.84 -30.58 2.16
N LEU A 582 -4.94 -31.64 2.96
CA LEU A 582 -4.30 -31.72 4.29
C LEU A 582 -2.78 -31.56 4.19
N ALA A 583 -2.13 -32.27 3.29
CA ALA A 583 -0.68 -32.18 3.13
C ALA A 583 -0.20 -30.81 2.65
N HIS A 584 -0.97 -30.15 1.77
CA HIS A 584 -0.68 -28.79 1.34
C HIS A 584 -0.84 -27.81 2.50
N GLN A 585 -1.99 -27.83 3.17
CA GLN A 585 -2.37 -26.89 4.22
C GLN A 585 -1.48 -26.99 5.48
N LEU A 586 -1.06 -28.19 5.87
CA LEU A 586 -0.21 -28.41 7.05
C LEU A 586 1.21 -27.81 6.93
N PHE A 587 1.67 -27.50 5.72
CA PHE A 587 3.03 -27.05 5.50
C PHE A 587 3.15 -25.69 4.79
N ARG A 588 2.07 -25.16 4.22
CA ARG A 588 2.06 -23.82 3.64
C ARG A 588 1.97 -22.73 4.70
N LYS A 589 2.30 -21.50 4.33
CA LYS A 589 1.86 -20.34 5.10
C LYS A 589 0.37 -20.12 4.87
N LEU A 590 -0.33 -19.64 5.90
CA LEU A 590 -1.75 -19.33 5.82
C LEU A 590 -1.99 -17.83 5.74
N PRO A 591 -3.03 -17.37 5.03
CA PRO A 591 -3.41 -15.96 4.99
C PRO A 591 -4.14 -15.58 6.28
N SER A 592 -3.50 -15.69 7.45
CA SER A 592 -4.11 -15.22 8.70
C SER A 592 -4.41 -13.71 8.58
N PRO A 593 -5.48 -13.21 9.23
CA PRO A 593 -5.81 -11.78 9.28
C PRO A 593 -4.60 -10.87 9.57
N GLY A 594 -3.75 -11.24 10.54
CA GLY A 594 -2.52 -10.50 10.85
C GLY A 594 -1.51 -10.48 9.69
N ARG A 595 -1.40 -11.57 8.93
CA ARG A 595 -0.50 -11.65 7.76
C ARG A 595 -1.07 -10.90 6.55
N VAL A 596 -2.38 -11.00 6.30
CA VAL A 596 -3.09 -10.23 5.25
C VAL A 596 -2.91 -8.74 5.49
N TYR A 597 -3.12 -8.29 6.74
CA TYR A 597 -2.85 -6.92 7.16
C TYR A 597 -1.39 -6.51 6.88
N ARG A 598 -0.44 -7.39 7.19
CA ARG A 598 0.99 -7.12 7.01
C ARG A 598 1.42 -7.01 5.55
N PHE A 599 0.83 -7.78 4.62
CA PHE A 599 1.11 -7.64 3.18
C PHE A 599 0.80 -6.22 2.69
N TRP A 600 -0.39 -5.70 3.02
CA TRP A 600 -0.77 -4.33 2.67
C TRP A 600 0.16 -3.29 3.28
N ARG A 601 0.39 -3.36 4.60
CA ARG A 601 1.24 -2.39 5.32
C ARG A 601 2.68 -2.36 4.83
N THR A 602 3.24 -3.51 4.44
CA THR A 602 4.60 -3.58 3.89
C THR A 602 4.68 -2.88 2.55
N ALA A 603 3.67 -3.06 1.69
CA ALA A 603 3.61 -2.36 0.41
C ALA A 603 3.34 -0.84 0.57
N GLU A 604 2.57 -0.41 1.58
CA GLU A 604 2.46 1.02 1.92
C GLU A 604 3.82 1.60 2.33
N ALA A 605 4.55 0.92 3.22
CA ALA A 605 5.86 1.36 3.67
C ALA A 605 6.86 1.48 2.50
N PHE A 606 6.82 0.54 1.54
CA PHE A 606 7.63 0.61 0.33
C PHE A 606 7.44 1.95 -0.41
N PHE A 607 6.20 2.38 -0.62
CA PHE A 607 5.88 3.62 -1.34
C PHE A 607 6.11 4.87 -0.50
N ASP A 608 5.91 4.82 0.83
CA ASP A 608 6.23 5.92 1.74
C ASP A 608 7.74 6.24 1.72
N GLU A 609 8.57 5.20 1.77
CA GLU A 609 10.03 5.32 1.66
C GLU A 609 10.45 5.80 0.26
N LEU A 610 9.78 5.30 -0.79
CA LEU A 610 10.04 5.74 -2.16
C LEU A 610 9.67 7.21 -2.36
N LEU A 611 8.58 7.69 -1.76
CA LEU A 611 8.20 9.11 -1.78
C LEU A 611 9.28 9.98 -1.13
N ALA A 612 9.81 9.57 0.02
CA ALA A 612 10.91 10.27 0.66
C ALA A 612 12.14 10.32 -0.25
N ARG A 613 12.49 9.19 -0.88
CA ARG A 613 13.60 9.12 -1.83
C ARG A 613 13.37 10.00 -3.07
N PHE A 614 12.14 10.06 -3.59
CA PHE A 614 11.82 10.90 -4.74
C PHE A 614 11.89 12.39 -4.40
N ARG A 615 11.55 12.79 -3.17
CA ARG A 615 11.78 14.17 -2.70
C ARG A 615 13.25 14.53 -2.74
N GLU A 616 14.14 13.64 -2.33
CA GLU A 616 15.60 13.84 -2.42
C GLU A 616 16.06 13.95 -3.88
N ILE A 617 15.65 13.01 -4.74
CA ILE A 617 16.02 12.98 -6.17
C ILE A 617 15.54 14.25 -6.88
N ALA A 618 14.29 14.64 -6.66
CA ALA A 618 13.70 15.83 -7.29
C ALA A 618 14.39 17.11 -6.82
N SER A 619 14.85 17.16 -5.56
CA SER A 619 15.51 18.33 -4.96
C SER A 619 17.00 18.43 -5.30
N ALA A 620 17.64 17.35 -5.75
CA ALA A 620 19.05 17.32 -6.10
C ALA A 620 19.30 18.14 -7.38
N HIS A 621 19.86 19.34 -7.23
CA HIS A 621 20.13 20.24 -8.35
C HIS A 621 21.30 21.18 -8.02
N GLU A 622 22.14 21.48 -9.01
CA GLU A 622 23.32 22.34 -8.83
C GLU A 622 22.93 23.80 -8.53
N ASN A 623 21.92 24.30 -9.23
CA ASN A 623 21.35 25.62 -8.96
C ASN A 623 20.49 25.62 -7.68
N ARG A 624 20.95 26.34 -6.65
CA ARG A 624 20.28 26.49 -5.34
C ARG A 624 18.86 27.08 -5.41
N TRP A 625 18.52 27.78 -6.49
CA TRP A 625 17.20 28.38 -6.69
C TRP A 625 16.12 27.34 -7.00
N ARG A 626 16.51 26.10 -7.33
CA ARG A 626 15.59 25.00 -7.66
C ARG A 626 14.56 24.71 -6.57
N THR A 627 14.93 24.90 -5.30
CA THR A 627 14.14 24.49 -4.13
C THR A 627 13.73 25.68 -3.26
N ARG A 628 13.87 26.92 -3.75
CA ARG A 628 13.67 28.14 -2.96
C ARG A 628 12.55 29.01 -3.51
N ARG A 629 11.86 29.69 -2.59
CA ARG A 629 10.88 30.74 -2.89
C ARG A 629 11.38 32.09 -2.40
N LEU A 630 10.88 33.15 -3.04
CA LEU A 630 11.10 34.53 -2.67
C LEU A 630 9.78 35.21 -2.32
N LEU A 631 9.83 36.13 -1.37
CA LEU A 631 8.81 37.14 -1.14
C LEU A 631 9.19 38.42 -1.87
N LEU A 632 8.30 38.94 -2.71
CA LEU A 632 8.49 40.16 -3.48
C LEU A 632 7.54 41.23 -2.97
N TYR A 633 8.08 42.31 -2.41
CA TYR A 633 7.27 43.42 -1.93
C TYR A 633 7.11 44.45 -3.05
N PRO A 634 5.88 44.68 -3.55
CA PRO A 634 5.65 45.65 -4.62
C PRO A 634 5.92 47.08 -4.14
N VAL A 635 6.24 47.98 -5.07
CA VAL A 635 6.25 49.43 -4.81
C VAL A 635 4.82 49.93 -4.62
N THR A 636 4.50 50.46 -3.45
CA THR A 636 3.18 51.05 -3.15
C THR A 636 3.11 52.48 -3.67
N ALA A 637 2.65 52.69 -4.90
CA ALA A 637 2.37 54.02 -5.44
C ALA A 637 0.90 54.42 -5.24
N ALA A 638 0.62 55.71 -5.02
CA ALA A 638 -0.73 56.24 -4.98
C ALA A 638 -1.41 56.06 -6.36
N GLY A 639 -2.45 55.22 -6.43
CA GLY A 639 -3.12 54.86 -7.69
C GLY A 639 -2.65 53.55 -8.34
N ALA A 640 -1.79 52.76 -7.68
CA ALA A 640 -1.39 51.45 -8.16
C ALA A 640 -2.58 50.48 -8.28
N GLU A 641 -2.55 49.62 -9.29
CA GLU A 641 -3.57 48.59 -9.51
C GLU A 641 -3.67 47.65 -8.30
N THR A 642 -4.90 47.35 -7.88
CA THR A 642 -5.16 46.46 -6.75
C THR A 642 -4.90 45.01 -7.13
N TRP A 643 -4.02 44.36 -6.38
CA TRP A 643 -3.78 42.92 -6.44
C TRP A 643 -4.81 42.17 -5.61
N GLU A 644 -5.33 41.06 -6.15
CA GLU A 644 -6.36 40.25 -5.52
C GLU A 644 -5.72 39.23 -4.57
N ASP A 645 -6.22 39.17 -3.35
CA ASP A 645 -5.70 38.25 -2.34
C ASP A 645 -5.82 36.79 -2.79
N ARG A 646 -4.74 36.02 -2.61
CA ARG A 646 -4.63 34.60 -2.98
C ARG A 646 -4.82 34.32 -4.46
N GLU A 647 -4.72 35.33 -5.32
CA GLU A 647 -4.73 35.16 -6.77
C GLU A 647 -3.32 34.82 -7.28
N THR A 648 -3.28 33.94 -8.29
CA THR A 648 -2.05 33.60 -9.00
C THR A 648 -1.88 34.53 -10.19
N TYR A 649 -0.70 35.11 -10.33
CA TYR A 649 -0.30 35.92 -11.45
C TYR A 649 0.85 35.25 -12.21
N THR A 650 0.79 35.31 -13.53
CA THR A 650 1.74 34.65 -14.43
C THR A 650 2.36 35.67 -15.38
N GLY A 651 3.66 35.55 -15.63
CA GLY A 651 4.41 36.42 -16.52
C GLY A 651 5.72 35.79 -16.95
N HIS A 652 6.64 36.61 -17.45
CA HIS A 652 7.98 36.18 -17.84
C HIS A 652 9.02 37.15 -17.30
N TRP A 653 10.18 36.62 -16.92
CA TRP A 653 11.37 37.39 -16.61
C TRP A 653 12.57 36.72 -17.29
N ARG A 654 13.36 37.51 -18.05
CA ARG A 654 14.47 37.01 -18.90
C ARG A 654 14.07 35.86 -19.85
N GLY A 655 12.83 35.87 -20.34
CA GLY A 655 12.30 34.82 -21.21
C GLY A 655 11.87 33.53 -20.49
N ALA A 656 12.11 33.41 -19.18
CA ALA A 656 11.63 32.30 -18.36
C ALA A 656 10.26 32.62 -17.74
N PRO A 657 9.34 31.65 -17.61
CA PRO A 657 8.09 31.79 -16.88
C PRO A 657 8.32 32.18 -15.41
N LEU A 658 7.64 33.23 -14.96
CA LEU A 658 7.60 33.65 -13.57
C LEU A 658 6.15 33.62 -13.10
N GLU A 659 5.87 32.80 -12.09
CA GLU A 659 4.56 32.68 -11.46
C GLU A 659 4.65 33.11 -10.00
N VAL A 660 3.66 33.89 -9.55
CA VAL A 660 3.58 34.42 -8.19
C VAL A 660 2.16 34.33 -7.64
N VAL A 661 2.01 34.24 -6.32
CA VAL A 661 0.72 34.39 -5.62
C VAL A 661 0.76 35.60 -4.70
N TYR A 662 -0.26 36.45 -4.76
CA TYR A 662 -0.34 37.64 -3.88
C TYR A 662 -0.94 37.29 -2.52
N LEU A 663 -0.32 37.77 -1.45
CA LEU A 663 -0.75 37.63 -0.06
C LEU A 663 -1.02 39.02 0.52
N ALA A 664 -2.29 39.36 0.69
CA ALA A 664 -2.71 40.69 1.13
C ALA A 664 -2.31 40.99 2.58
N ASP A 665 -2.28 39.97 3.45
CA ASP A 665 -1.85 40.06 4.86
C ASP A 665 -0.38 40.44 5.01
N GLN A 666 0.45 40.04 4.04
CA GLN A 666 1.88 40.37 3.99
C GLN A 666 2.20 41.52 3.03
N ALA A 667 1.20 42.00 2.28
CA ALA A 667 1.35 42.95 1.18
C ALA A 667 2.50 42.54 0.22
N ALA A 668 2.59 41.24 -0.11
CA ALA A 668 3.72 40.67 -0.82
C ALA A 668 3.31 39.54 -1.76
N PHE A 669 4.16 39.26 -2.74
CA PHE A 669 4.03 38.11 -3.63
C PHE A 669 4.95 36.98 -3.20
N VAL A 670 4.47 35.74 -3.20
CA VAL A 670 5.33 34.55 -3.09
C VAL A 670 5.58 34.01 -4.49
N THR A 671 6.84 33.74 -4.85
CA THR A 671 7.17 33.03 -6.09
C THR A 671 6.73 31.57 -6.01
N ILE A 672 6.08 31.07 -7.06
CA ILE A 672 5.54 29.71 -7.16
C ILE A 672 5.95 29.02 -8.46
N SER A 673 7.17 29.30 -8.91
CA SER A 673 7.78 28.76 -10.14
C SER A 673 9.20 28.29 -9.88
N ASN A 674 9.74 27.44 -10.76
CA ASN A 674 11.12 26.98 -10.71
C ASN A 674 12.09 28.15 -10.97
N LEU A 675 12.58 28.75 -9.89
CA LEU A 675 13.49 29.91 -9.96
C LEU A 675 14.86 29.59 -10.55
N ALA A 676 15.26 28.32 -10.65
CA ALA A 676 16.50 27.94 -11.35
C ALA A 676 16.47 28.22 -12.86
N ARG A 677 15.28 28.52 -13.42
CA ARG A 677 15.12 28.98 -14.81
C ARG A 677 15.26 30.50 -14.96
N CYS A 678 15.10 31.20 -13.84
CA CYS A 678 15.11 32.66 -13.76
C CYS A 678 16.48 33.19 -13.36
N PHE A 679 17.17 32.47 -12.47
CA PHE A 679 18.45 32.87 -11.88
C PHE A 679 19.56 31.88 -12.22
N GLU A 680 20.77 32.38 -12.43
CA GLU A 680 21.98 31.59 -12.42
C GLU A 680 22.35 31.14 -10.99
N PRO A 681 23.14 30.05 -10.81
CA PRO A 681 23.47 29.51 -9.48
C PRO A 681 24.11 30.52 -8.52
N GLU A 682 24.97 31.39 -9.03
CA GLU A 682 25.71 32.42 -8.30
C GLU A 682 24.90 33.70 -8.02
N GLU A 683 23.79 33.93 -8.75
CA GLU A 683 23.03 35.18 -8.61
C GLU A 683 22.35 35.29 -7.24
N GLY A 684 22.36 36.51 -6.70
CA GLY A 684 21.63 36.90 -5.49
C GLY A 684 20.15 37.20 -5.77
N LYS A 685 19.32 37.17 -4.73
CA LYS A 685 17.88 37.50 -4.84
C LYS A 685 17.64 38.95 -5.29
N GLU A 686 18.63 39.81 -5.08
CA GLU A 686 18.60 41.23 -5.42
C GLU A 686 18.57 41.48 -6.94
N ALA A 687 19.00 40.52 -7.77
CA ALA A 687 19.00 40.68 -9.23
C ALA A 687 17.59 40.97 -9.79
N LEU A 688 16.58 40.21 -9.31
CA LEU A 688 15.19 40.41 -9.70
C LEU A 688 14.64 41.77 -9.25
N GLN A 689 15.03 42.23 -8.06
CA GLN A 689 14.66 43.55 -7.55
C GLN A 689 15.21 44.65 -8.45
N GLN A 690 16.52 44.64 -8.70
CA GLN A 690 17.24 45.67 -9.46
C GLN A 690 16.70 45.79 -10.90
N GLU A 691 16.46 44.66 -11.56
CA GLU A 691 15.91 44.68 -12.93
C GLU A 691 14.46 45.14 -12.97
N SER A 692 13.62 44.70 -12.03
CA SER A 692 12.21 45.10 -11.97
C SER A 692 12.01 46.61 -11.76
N GLN A 693 13.00 47.29 -11.17
CA GLN A 693 12.99 48.75 -10.99
C GLN A 693 13.31 49.49 -12.29
N THR A 694 14.05 48.87 -13.21
CA THR A 694 14.39 49.45 -14.52
C THR A 694 13.26 49.21 -15.53
N ALA A 695 12.71 48.00 -15.55
CA ALA A 695 11.55 47.64 -16.36
C ALA A 695 10.60 46.76 -15.55
N GLY A 696 9.33 47.17 -15.42
CA GLY A 696 8.33 46.44 -14.64
C GLY A 696 8.10 45.03 -15.19
N ILE A 697 7.88 44.07 -14.29
CA ILE A 697 7.57 42.70 -14.68
C ILE A 697 6.09 42.60 -15.04
N LYS A 698 5.79 42.27 -16.29
CA LYS A 698 4.42 42.12 -16.77
C LYS A 698 3.80 40.82 -16.28
N LEU A 699 2.72 40.94 -15.54
CA LEU A 699 1.98 39.84 -14.91
C LEU A 699 0.51 39.84 -15.33
N LYS A 700 -0.09 38.67 -15.46
CA LYS A 700 -1.51 38.46 -15.78
C LYS A 700 -2.17 37.56 -14.75
N GLY A 701 -3.29 38.03 -14.21
CA GLY A 701 -4.15 37.27 -13.29
C GLY A 701 -5.26 36.50 -14.01
N ASP A 702 -6.24 36.02 -13.26
CA ASP A 702 -7.41 35.30 -13.76
C ASP A 702 -8.27 36.20 -14.68
N ASP A 703 -8.29 37.50 -14.43
CA ASP A 703 -9.01 38.50 -15.24
C ASP A 703 -8.37 38.80 -16.61
N GLN A 704 -7.23 38.18 -16.90
CA GLN A 704 -6.45 38.33 -18.14
C GLN A 704 -5.93 39.76 -18.39
N ARG A 705 -6.00 40.65 -17.39
CA ARG A 705 -5.42 42.00 -17.49
C ARG A 705 -3.93 41.96 -17.16
N GLU A 706 -3.15 42.61 -18.01
CA GLU A 706 -1.72 42.77 -17.81
C GLU A 706 -1.47 43.92 -16.82
N ARG A 707 -0.68 43.64 -15.80
CA ARG A 707 -0.29 44.56 -14.72
C ARG A 707 1.24 44.56 -14.61
N GLU A 708 1.85 45.69 -14.25
CA GLU A 708 3.30 45.77 -14.06
C GLU A 708 3.68 45.70 -12.57
N LEU A 709 4.56 44.77 -12.24
CA LEU A 709 5.14 44.59 -10.92
C LEU A 709 6.53 45.22 -10.86
N HIS A 710 6.66 46.25 -10.02
CA HIS A 710 7.94 46.81 -9.59
C HIS A 710 8.23 46.38 -8.16
N ILE A 711 9.43 45.83 -7.89
CA ILE A 711 9.76 45.24 -6.59
C ILE A 711 10.60 46.23 -5.77
N ASN A 712 10.08 46.58 -4.60
CA ASN A 712 10.76 47.43 -3.63
C ASN A 712 11.84 46.65 -2.86
N SER A 713 11.51 45.46 -2.37
CA SER A 713 12.44 44.62 -1.60
C SER A 713 12.12 43.13 -1.76
N VAL A 714 13.10 42.28 -1.43
CA VAL A 714 12.99 40.81 -1.55
C VAL A 714 13.44 40.10 -0.27
N SER A 715 12.62 39.18 0.22
CA SER A 715 12.94 38.33 1.38
C SER A 715 12.66 36.85 1.10
N ILE A 716 12.87 35.98 2.09
CA ILE A 716 12.59 34.55 2.02
C ILE A 716 11.39 34.27 2.93
N PRO A 717 10.35 33.55 2.46
CA PRO A 717 9.25 33.15 3.34
C PRO A 717 9.72 32.20 4.44
N GLU A 718 9.26 32.38 5.69
CA GLU A 718 9.71 31.55 6.83
C GLU A 718 9.23 30.09 6.73
N LYS A 719 7.92 29.87 6.57
CA LYS A 719 7.32 28.52 6.62
C LYS A 719 7.41 27.75 5.30
N ILE A 720 7.41 28.48 4.19
CA ILE A 720 7.31 27.94 2.84
C ILE A 720 8.53 28.34 1.99
N GLY A 721 9.62 28.80 2.58
CA GLY A 721 10.80 29.27 1.84
C GLY A 721 11.49 28.18 1.04
N THR A 722 11.34 26.91 1.44
CA THR A 722 11.91 25.76 0.74
C THR A 722 10.85 24.74 0.32
N TYR A 723 11.12 23.96 -0.72
CA TYR A 723 10.24 22.90 -1.19
C TYR A 723 11.00 21.77 -1.89
N ALA A 724 10.41 20.57 -1.87
CA ALA A 724 10.76 19.50 -2.80
C ALA A 724 9.91 19.67 -4.07
N PRO A 725 10.49 19.63 -5.29
CA PRO A 725 9.76 19.93 -6.51
C PRO A 725 8.98 18.73 -7.03
N LEU A 726 8.05 18.23 -6.23
CA LEU A 726 7.10 17.18 -6.61
C LEU A 726 5.73 17.41 -6.00
N ILE A 727 4.69 16.88 -6.64
CA ILE A 727 3.31 16.94 -6.13
C ILE A 727 2.79 15.50 -6.00
N PRO A 728 2.56 14.98 -4.79
CA PRO A 728 1.86 13.71 -4.62
C PRO A 728 0.40 13.86 -5.04
N LEU A 729 -0.10 12.90 -5.83
CA LEU A 729 -1.49 12.84 -6.28
C LEU A 729 -2.24 11.64 -5.67
N ASP A 730 -1.59 10.49 -5.51
CA ASP A 730 -2.16 9.28 -4.89
C ASP A 730 -1.04 8.52 -4.16
N LEU A 731 -1.31 8.01 -2.96
CA LEU A 731 -0.31 7.35 -2.09
C LEU A 731 -0.70 5.91 -1.70
N SER A 732 -1.41 5.20 -2.57
CA SER A 732 -1.85 3.82 -2.32
C SER A 732 -0.94 2.82 -3.03
N PRO A 733 -0.66 1.63 -2.47
CA PRO A 733 0.11 0.61 -3.18
C PRO A 733 -0.51 0.12 -4.50
N ARG A 734 -1.82 0.24 -4.64
CA ARG A 734 -2.53 -0.08 -5.89
C ARG A 734 -2.45 1.05 -6.91
N ARG A 735 -2.11 2.26 -6.45
CA ARG A 735 -2.04 3.48 -7.26
C ARG A 735 -1.22 4.54 -6.53
N PHE A 736 0.05 4.63 -6.87
CA PHE A 736 0.99 5.61 -6.37
C PHE A 736 1.33 6.59 -7.48
N ARG A 737 0.81 7.82 -7.39
CA ARG A 737 0.94 8.83 -8.45
C ARG A 737 1.56 10.12 -7.97
N LEU A 738 2.48 10.64 -8.77
CA LEU A 738 3.23 11.83 -8.44
C LEU A 738 3.51 12.65 -9.70
N LEU A 739 3.51 13.96 -9.57
CA LEU A 739 4.16 14.84 -10.55
C LEU A 739 5.60 15.08 -10.14
N VAL A 740 6.54 14.84 -11.05
CA VAL A 740 7.97 15.07 -10.86
C VAL A 740 8.53 15.88 -12.03
N PRO A 741 9.71 16.51 -11.87
CA PRO A 741 10.42 17.12 -12.98
C PRO A 741 10.77 16.04 -14.01
N LEU A 742 10.54 16.28 -15.30
CA LEU A 742 10.73 15.23 -16.31
C LEU A 742 12.19 14.77 -16.40
N ASP A 743 13.15 15.67 -16.24
CA ASP A 743 14.59 15.40 -16.11
C ASP A 743 14.98 14.53 -14.89
N ARG A 744 14.08 14.36 -13.92
CA ARG A 744 14.28 13.49 -12.74
C ARG A 744 13.50 12.17 -12.81
N ALA A 745 12.60 12.02 -13.78
CA ALA A 745 11.77 10.82 -13.93
C ALA A 745 12.60 9.55 -14.03
N THR A 746 13.69 9.57 -14.82
CA THR A 746 14.60 8.42 -14.99
C THR A 746 15.15 7.92 -13.65
N ALA A 747 15.72 8.82 -12.84
CA ALA A 747 16.31 8.45 -11.55
C ALA A 747 15.27 7.94 -10.55
N CYS A 748 14.05 8.48 -10.58
CA CYS A 748 12.94 7.97 -9.79
C CYS A 748 12.57 6.53 -10.19
N ILE A 749 12.49 6.24 -11.50
CA ILE A 749 12.17 4.89 -12.00
C ILE A 749 13.29 3.91 -11.62
N GLU A 750 14.56 4.27 -11.82
CA GLU A 750 15.70 3.43 -11.43
C GLU A 750 15.69 3.13 -9.92
N ALA A 751 15.40 4.13 -9.07
CA ALA A 751 15.28 3.93 -7.63
C ALA A 751 14.12 2.99 -7.25
N ALA A 752 12.98 3.08 -7.95
CA ALA A 752 11.85 2.18 -7.74
C ALA A 752 12.18 0.73 -8.14
N ILE A 753 12.82 0.53 -9.31
CA ILE A 753 13.25 -0.79 -9.80
C ILE A 753 14.25 -1.42 -8.83
N ALA A 754 15.25 -0.65 -8.38
CA ALA A 754 16.27 -1.14 -7.46
C ALA A 754 15.66 -1.61 -6.14
N LYS A 755 14.82 -0.77 -5.51
CA LYS A 755 14.13 -1.11 -4.26
C LYS A 755 13.22 -2.33 -4.44
N TRP A 756 12.48 -2.41 -5.56
CA TRP A 756 11.60 -3.54 -5.84
C TRP A 756 12.38 -4.86 -5.97
N ARG A 757 13.51 -4.85 -6.69
CA ARG A 757 14.39 -6.02 -6.80
C ARG A 757 14.97 -6.44 -5.45
N GLU A 758 15.29 -5.49 -4.58
CA GLU A 758 15.81 -5.81 -3.25
C GLU A 758 14.76 -6.46 -2.34
N GLU A 759 13.55 -5.89 -2.28
CA GLU A 759 12.53 -6.29 -1.31
C GLU A 759 11.61 -7.42 -1.78
N PHE A 760 11.43 -7.57 -3.10
CA PHE A 760 10.51 -8.55 -3.68
C PHE A 760 11.20 -9.61 -4.52
N ALA A 761 12.55 -9.70 -4.55
CA ALA A 761 13.29 -10.67 -5.37
C ALA A 761 12.84 -12.13 -5.20
N ARG A 762 12.37 -12.54 -4.01
CA ARG A 762 11.93 -13.93 -3.76
C ARG A 762 10.56 -14.26 -4.36
N VAL A 763 9.79 -13.24 -4.74
CA VAL A 763 8.41 -13.34 -5.23
C VAL A 763 8.19 -12.50 -6.49
N TRP A 764 9.28 -12.14 -7.18
CA TRP A 764 9.29 -11.23 -8.33
C TRP A 764 8.34 -11.67 -9.46
N ASP A 765 8.16 -12.99 -9.60
CA ASP A 765 7.35 -13.67 -10.61
C ASP A 765 5.85 -13.42 -10.42
N ARG A 766 5.41 -12.98 -9.24
CA ARG A 766 3.99 -12.81 -8.89
C ARG A 766 3.73 -11.55 -8.04
N MET A 767 4.69 -10.64 -8.04
CA MET A 767 4.57 -9.31 -7.43
C MET A 767 5.11 -8.27 -8.41
N PRO A 768 4.41 -8.05 -9.55
CA PRO A 768 4.91 -7.18 -10.60
C PRO A 768 4.92 -5.71 -10.17
N LEU A 769 6.00 -5.00 -10.46
CA LEU A 769 6.04 -3.54 -10.44
C LEU A 769 5.54 -3.03 -11.79
N ARG A 770 4.42 -2.32 -11.79
CA ARG A 770 3.88 -1.63 -12.97
C ARG A 770 4.33 -0.17 -12.92
N VAL A 771 4.92 0.34 -13.98
CA VAL A 771 5.42 1.72 -14.07
C VAL A 771 4.80 2.43 -15.27
N GLY A 772 4.23 3.60 -15.05
CA GLY A 772 3.69 4.46 -16.08
C GLY A 772 4.28 5.86 -16.05
N VAL A 773 4.55 6.40 -17.24
CA VAL A 773 5.09 7.75 -17.40
C VAL A 773 4.25 8.53 -18.40
N VAL A 774 3.60 9.60 -17.95
CA VAL A 774 2.98 10.59 -18.83
C VAL A 774 3.81 11.86 -18.75
N ALA A 775 4.65 12.10 -19.75
CA ALA A 775 5.43 13.32 -19.90
C ALA A 775 4.59 14.38 -20.61
N PHE A 776 4.73 15.66 -20.24
CA PHE A 776 3.99 16.75 -20.88
C PHE A 776 4.63 18.13 -20.63
N PRO A 777 4.47 19.11 -21.55
CA PRO A 777 4.72 20.51 -21.25
C PRO A 777 3.84 20.99 -20.09
N ARG A 778 4.35 21.82 -19.19
CA ARG A 778 3.64 22.25 -17.97
C ARG A 778 2.24 22.85 -18.22
N LEU A 779 2.04 23.51 -19.36
CA LEU A 779 0.77 24.15 -19.72
C LEU A 779 -0.27 23.18 -20.32
N THR A 780 0.04 21.89 -20.47
CA THR A 780 -0.92 20.88 -20.93
C THR A 780 -2.08 20.74 -19.94
N SER A 781 -3.30 20.64 -20.48
CA SER A 781 -4.52 20.46 -19.66
C SER A 781 -4.40 19.22 -18.76
N PHE A 782 -4.63 19.39 -17.47
CA PHE A 782 -4.58 18.30 -16.50
C PHE A 782 -5.58 17.18 -16.84
N GLN A 783 -6.73 17.50 -17.41
CA GLN A 783 -7.70 16.50 -17.85
C GLN A 783 -7.11 15.56 -18.90
N ALA A 784 -6.33 16.09 -19.85
CA ALA A 784 -5.65 15.27 -20.87
C ALA A 784 -4.56 14.39 -20.24
N VAL A 785 -3.84 14.92 -19.24
CA VAL A 785 -2.81 14.18 -18.49
C VAL A 785 -3.41 13.01 -17.71
N ILE A 786 -4.50 13.25 -16.97
CA ILE A 786 -5.17 12.20 -16.19
C ILE A 786 -5.86 11.17 -17.08
N GLU A 787 -6.47 11.58 -18.18
CA GLU A 787 -7.04 10.64 -19.15
C GLU A 787 -5.94 9.74 -19.74
N ALA A 788 -4.80 10.31 -20.14
CA ALA A 788 -3.64 9.53 -20.61
C ALA A 788 -3.10 8.59 -19.51
N ALA A 789 -2.99 9.07 -18.27
CA ALA A 789 -2.52 8.25 -17.14
C ALA A 789 -3.44 7.05 -16.88
N ARG A 790 -4.76 7.26 -16.93
CA ARG A 790 -5.75 6.18 -16.77
C ARG A 790 -5.70 5.17 -17.92
N ASN A 791 -5.61 5.63 -19.17
CA ASN A 791 -5.48 4.75 -20.33
C ASN A 791 -4.21 3.89 -20.24
N LEU A 792 -3.11 4.51 -19.80
CA LEU A 792 -1.83 3.86 -19.57
C LEU A 792 -1.92 2.83 -18.45
N GLU A 793 -2.52 3.18 -17.31
CA GLU A 793 -2.75 2.25 -16.20
C GLU A 793 -3.63 1.08 -16.64
N ASP A 794 -4.74 1.34 -17.31
CA ASP A 794 -5.64 0.29 -17.81
C ASP A 794 -4.89 -0.66 -18.75
N ALA A 795 -3.95 -0.17 -19.54
CA ALA A 795 -3.10 -1.03 -20.38
C ALA A 795 -2.13 -1.88 -19.54
N LEU A 796 -1.47 -1.30 -18.53
CA LEU A 796 -0.59 -2.03 -17.60
C LEU A 796 -1.31 -3.08 -16.75
N HIS A 797 -2.62 -2.93 -16.53
CA HIS A 797 -3.43 -3.88 -15.73
C HIS A 797 -4.00 -5.04 -16.57
N ARG A 798 -3.93 -5.00 -17.91
CA ARG A 798 -4.50 -6.04 -18.79
C ARG A 798 -3.66 -7.31 -18.89
N ASP A 799 -2.50 -7.34 -18.25
CA ASP A 799 -1.54 -8.44 -18.38
C ASP A 799 -2.08 -9.76 -17.84
N ARG A 800 -1.78 -10.82 -18.58
CA ARG A 800 -1.99 -12.19 -18.17
C ARG A 800 -0.65 -12.80 -17.76
N PRO A 801 -0.66 -13.87 -16.93
CA PRO A 801 0.55 -14.64 -16.69
C PRO A 801 1.14 -15.12 -18.03
N GLU A 802 2.46 -15.02 -18.14
CA GLU A 802 3.25 -15.50 -19.27
C GLU A 802 4.04 -16.74 -18.88
N THR A 803 4.43 -17.54 -19.87
CA THR A 803 5.37 -18.64 -19.65
C THR A 803 6.74 -18.24 -20.16
N TRP A 804 7.70 -18.08 -19.25
CA TRP A 804 9.09 -17.75 -19.56
C TRP A 804 9.96 -19.00 -19.46
N ARG A 805 10.89 -19.21 -20.39
CA ARG A 805 11.74 -20.40 -20.46
C ARG A 805 13.10 -20.13 -19.84
N VAL A 806 13.58 -21.04 -18.99
CA VAL A 806 14.95 -20.96 -18.45
C VAL A 806 15.94 -21.32 -19.57
N VAL A 807 16.84 -20.40 -19.90
CA VAL A 807 17.96 -20.64 -20.84
C VAL A 807 19.21 -21.06 -20.07
N GLU A 808 19.54 -20.30 -19.03
CA GLU A 808 20.67 -20.55 -18.15
C GLU A 808 20.26 -20.36 -16.70
N CYS A 809 20.83 -21.17 -15.82
CA CYS A 809 20.64 -21.05 -14.39
C CYS A 809 21.93 -21.40 -13.63
N GLY A 810 22.21 -20.67 -12.56
CA GLY A 810 23.36 -20.97 -11.70
C GLY A 810 23.19 -20.39 -10.30
N THR A 811 23.50 -21.19 -9.28
CA THR A 811 23.46 -20.78 -7.88
C THR A 811 24.87 -20.56 -7.36
N ARG A 812 25.18 -19.35 -6.88
CA ARG A 812 26.47 -19.00 -6.26
C ARG A 812 26.24 -18.06 -5.08
N GLY A 813 26.94 -18.29 -3.97
CA GLY A 813 26.88 -17.41 -2.79
C GLY A 813 25.46 -17.20 -2.25
N GLY A 814 24.60 -18.21 -2.33
CA GLY A 814 23.21 -18.13 -1.86
C GLY A 814 22.24 -17.41 -2.79
N VAL A 815 22.67 -16.97 -3.98
CA VAL A 815 21.83 -16.33 -4.99
C VAL A 815 21.73 -17.23 -6.21
N THR A 816 20.52 -17.42 -6.73
CA THR A 816 20.26 -18.10 -8.00
C THR A 816 20.07 -17.06 -9.09
N ALA A 817 20.95 -17.07 -10.09
CA ALA A 817 20.83 -16.27 -11.30
C ALA A 817 20.12 -17.10 -12.38
N LEU A 818 19.10 -16.50 -13.00
CA LEU A 818 18.31 -17.09 -14.07
C LEU A 818 18.36 -16.19 -15.29
N SER A 819 18.77 -16.73 -16.44
CA SER A 819 18.52 -16.12 -17.74
C SER A 819 17.24 -16.73 -18.30
N LEU A 820 16.22 -15.90 -18.46
CA LEU A 820 14.87 -16.29 -18.86
C LEU A 820 14.57 -15.74 -20.25
N GLU A 821 14.08 -16.57 -21.15
CA GLU A 821 13.65 -16.17 -22.50
C GLU A 821 12.13 -16.09 -22.56
N HIS A 822 11.63 -15.05 -23.20
CA HIS A 822 10.21 -14.81 -23.43
C HIS A 822 10.03 -14.09 -24.78
N GLY A 823 8.78 -13.86 -25.20
CA GLY A 823 8.45 -13.35 -26.54
C GLY A 823 9.09 -12.00 -26.93
N HIS A 824 9.64 -11.24 -25.97
CA HIS A 824 10.28 -9.94 -26.23
C HIS A 824 11.79 -9.92 -25.99
N GLY A 825 12.41 -11.05 -25.62
CA GLY A 825 13.85 -11.14 -25.42
C GLY A 825 14.23 -11.97 -24.20
N ARG A 826 15.35 -11.60 -23.58
CA ARG A 826 15.90 -12.28 -22.40
C ARG A 826 15.96 -11.36 -21.20
N GLU A 827 15.63 -11.91 -20.03
CA GLU A 827 15.71 -11.24 -18.74
C GLU A 827 16.68 -11.97 -17.81
N LEU A 828 17.47 -11.19 -17.08
CA LEU A 828 18.32 -11.70 -16.00
C LEU A 828 17.62 -11.44 -14.67
N VAL A 829 17.36 -12.52 -13.93
CA VAL A 829 16.74 -12.45 -12.61
C VAL A 829 17.69 -13.03 -11.56
N LEU A 830 17.86 -12.29 -10.46
CA LEU A 830 18.67 -12.70 -9.32
C LEU A 830 17.75 -12.97 -8.13
N VAL A 831 17.67 -14.21 -7.68
CA VAL A 831 16.79 -14.61 -6.57
C VAL A 831 17.62 -15.11 -5.39
N PRO A 832 17.55 -14.46 -4.22
CA PRO A 832 18.12 -15.00 -2.99
C PRO A 832 17.47 -16.34 -2.63
N THR A 833 18.32 -17.33 -2.34
CA THR A 833 17.94 -18.72 -1.99
C THR A 833 18.57 -19.18 -0.68
N GLN A 834 19.20 -18.25 0.04
CA GLN A 834 19.68 -18.45 1.40
C GLN A 834 19.06 -17.42 2.35
N LEU A 835 18.93 -17.85 3.59
CA LEU A 835 18.59 -17.01 4.73
C LEU A 835 19.84 -16.28 5.22
N PRO A 836 19.69 -15.19 5.99
CA PRO A 836 20.84 -14.45 6.53
C PRO A 836 21.80 -15.28 7.39
N ASP A 837 21.34 -16.40 7.95
CA ASP A 837 22.15 -17.32 8.75
C ASP A 837 22.87 -18.41 7.92
N GLY A 838 22.81 -18.32 6.59
CA GLY A 838 23.46 -19.22 5.64
C GLY A 838 22.68 -20.50 5.34
N ARG A 839 21.56 -20.79 6.04
CA ARG A 839 20.69 -21.91 5.69
C ARG A 839 20.01 -21.67 4.35
N THR A 840 19.68 -22.76 3.66
CA THR A 840 18.84 -22.68 2.45
C THR A 840 17.45 -22.13 2.81
N ASP A 841 16.98 -21.15 2.05
CA ASP A 841 15.64 -20.61 2.19
C ASP A 841 14.62 -21.56 1.52
N VAL A 842 13.98 -22.40 2.33
CA VAL A 842 12.96 -23.35 1.85
C VAL A 842 11.54 -22.81 2.02
N PHE A 843 11.36 -21.51 2.23
CA PHE A 843 10.08 -20.90 2.62
C PHE A 843 9.47 -20.01 1.54
N TYR A 844 10.29 -19.22 0.85
CA TYR A 844 9.83 -18.18 -0.07
C TYR A 844 10.19 -18.37 -1.55
N PRO A 845 11.43 -18.78 -1.93
CA PRO A 845 11.90 -18.70 -3.32
C PRO A 845 11.41 -19.90 -4.15
N TYR A 846 10.09 -19.96 -4.34
CA TYR A 846 9.40 -20.90 -5.21
C TYR A 846 8.71 -20.14 -6.33
N VAL A 847 8.67 -20.76 -7.51
CA VAL A 847 7.97 -20.28 -8.70
C VAL A 847 7.05 -21.39 -9.22
N GLN A 848 5.90 -21.00 -9.78
CA GLN A 848 5.03 -21.94 -10.46
C GLN A 848 5.66 -22.37 -11.79
N VAL A 849 5.69 -23.66 -12.06
CA VAL A 849 6.21 -24.23 -13.32
C VAL A 849 5.08 -24.83 -14.17
N GLU A 850 5.30 -24.88 -15.49
CA GLU A 850 4.38 -25.53 -16.44
C GLU A 850 4.32 -27.04 -16.25
N ASP A 851 5.48 -27.64 -15.90
CA ASP A 851 5.63 -29.03 -15.53
C ASP A 851 4.80 -29.37 -14.28
N ARG A 852 3.92 -30.36 -14.37
CA ARG A 852 3.05 -30.78 -13.27
C ARG A 852 3.63 -31.92 -12.44
N GLU A 853 4.85 -32.37 -12.73
CA GLU A 853 5.50 -33.44 -11.97
C GLU A 853 6.36 -32.90 -10.82
N LEU A 854 6.26 -33.56 -9.66
CA LEU A 854 7.20 -33.37 -8.56
C LEU A 854 8.54 -34.02 -8.92
N ARG A 855 9.55 -33.21 -9.23
CA ARG A 855 10.87 -33.64 -9.71
C ARG A 855 11.91 -33.69 -8.60
N THR A 856 11.87 -32.73 -7.69
CA THR A 856 12.84 -32.65 -6.57
C THR A 856 12.14 -32.81 -5.22
N PRO A 857 12.86 -33.18 -4.15
CA PRO A 857 12.27 -33.27 -2.81
C PRO A 857 11.69 -31.95 -2.28
N ARG A 858 12.13 -30.80 -2.80
CA ARG A 858 11.64 -29.47 -2.41
C ARG A 858 10.36 -29.07 -3.14
N ASP A 859 10.10 -29.66 -4.31
CA ASP A 859 8.88 -29.38 -5.07
C ASP A 859 7.65 -29.70 -4.21
N PHE A 860 6.62 -28.88 -4.34
CA PHE A 860 5.31 -29.16 -3.79
C PHE A 860 4.22 -28.84 -4.81
N GLN A 861 3.08 -29.51 -4.65
CA GLN A 861 1.94 -29.36 -5.53
C GLN A 861 0.77 -28.77 -4.75
N HIS A 862 0.13 -27.77 -5.32
CA HIS A 862 -1.18 -27.33 -4.87
C HIS A 862 -2.23 -28.40 -5.22
N PRO A 863 -3.31 -28.57 -4.44
CA PRO A 863 -4.34 -29.59 -4.70
C PRO A 863 -4.99 -29.56 -6.09
N ASP A 864 -4.95 -28.42 -6.80
CA ASP A 864 -5.41 -28.28 -8.19
C ASP A 864 -4.39 -28.76 -9.26
N GLY A 865 -3.24 -29.28 -8.82
CA GLY A 865 -2.20 -29.83 -9.68
C GLY A 865 -1.08 -28.85 -10.06
N ARG A 866 -1.16 -27.56 -9.70
CA ARG A 866 -0.06 -26.60 -9.93
C ARG A 866 1.17 -27.02 -9.12
N VAL A 867 2.36 -27.07 -9.74
CA VAL A 867 3.62 -27.36 -9.06
C VAL A 867 4.41 -26.09 -8.85
N TYR A 868 4.96 -25.97 -7.64
CA TYR A 868 5.88 -24.92 -7.24
C TYR A 868 7.27 -25.53 -7.05
N ARG A 869 8.24 -25.01 -7.80
CA ARG A 869 9.62 -25.46 -7.81
C ARG A 869 10.52 -24.43 -7.16
N HIS A 870 11.44 -24.91 -6.33
CA HIS A 870 12.42 -24.05 -5.70
C HIS A 870 13.36 -23.46 -6.76
N MET A 871 13.68 -22.17 -6.69
CA MET A 871 14.47 -21.47 -7.72
C MET A 871 15.82 -22.16 -8.02
N ALA A 872 16.52 -22.63 -6.99
CA ALA A 872 17.78 -23.36 -7.13
C ALA A 872 17.67 -24.78 -7.76
N ASP A 873 16.45 -25.30 -7.96
CA ASP A 873 16.19 -26.60 -8.60
C ASP A 873 15.75 -26.48 -10.06
N LEU A 874 15.68 -25.25 -10.59
CA LEU A 874 15.37 -24.98 -11.99
C LEU A 874 16.50 -25.46 -12.90
N ARG A 875 16.14 -25.82 -14.13
CA ARG A 875 17.06 -26.30 -15.18
C ARG A 875 16.74 -25.62 -16.50
N PRO A 876 17.71 -25.53 -17.43
CA PRO A 876 17.42 -25.09 -18.79
C PRO A 876 16.26 -25.87 -19.41
N GLY A 877 15.33 -25.17 -20.04
CA GLY A 877 14.10 -25.69 -20.64
C GLY A 877 12.85 -25.61 -19.73
N ASP A 878 13.00 -25.43 -18.42
CA ASP A 878 11.85 -25.28 -17.52
C ASP A 878 11.02 -24.05 -17.92
N GLY A 879 9.69 -24.21 -17.99
CA GLY A 879 8.73 -23.12 -18.21
C GLY A 879 8.20 -22.58 -16.90
N LEU A 880 8.36 -21.29 -16.66
CA LEU A 880 7.96 -20.58 -15.45
C LEU A 880 6.72 -19.74 -15.73
N VAL A 881 5.72 -19.78 -14.85
CA VAL A 881 4.57 -18.87 -14.92
C VAL A 881 4.94 -17.56 -14.23
N VAL A 882 4.93 -16.47 -14.98
CA VAL A 882 5.38 -15.13 -14.54
C VAL A 882 4.28 -14.12 -14.79
N HIS A 883 3.91 -13.37 -13.76
CA HIS A 883 3.20 -12.10 -13.83
C HIS A 883 4.24 -11.00 -14.03
N PRO A 884 4.41 -10.51 -15.25
CA PRO A 884 5.59 -9.72 -15.58
C PRO A 884 5.48 -8.28 -15.07
N SER A 885 6.62 -7.72 -14.65
CA SER A 885 6.71 -6.28 -14.43
C SER A 885 6.77 -5.55 -15.78
N ARG A 886 6.05 -4.43 -15.89
CA ARG A 886 5.86 -3.68 -17.13
C ARG A 886 6.08 -2.19 -16.96
N ILE A 887 6.48 -1.56 -18.06
CA ILE A 887 6.54 -0.11 -18.21
C ILE A 887 5.76 0.33 -19.44
N ALA A 888 5.02 1.43 -19.32
CA ALA A 888 4.41 2.12 -20.44
C ALA A 888 4.69 3.61 -20.33
N THR A 889 4.95 4.27 -21.46
CA THR A 889 5.36 5.68 -21.47
C THR A 889 4.69 6.43 -22.61
N VAL A 890 4.24 7.65 -22.38
CA VAL A 890 3.70 8.55 -23.40
C VAL A 890 4.17 9.99 -23.17
N PHE A 891 4.49 10.70 -24.24
CA PHE A 891 4.76 12.14 -24.21
C PHE A 891 3.64 12.90 -24.92
N LEU A 892 2.91 13.72 -24.17
CA LEU A 892 1.84 14.57 -24.67
C LEU A 892 2.43 15.86 -25.29
N ASP A 893 3.15 15.70 -26.39
CA ASP A 893 3.58 16.82 -27.25
C ASP A 893 2.37 17.56 -27.87
N THR A 894 1.28 16.82 -28.08
CA THR A 894 -0.06 17.31 -28.35
C THR A 894 -1.07 16.59 -27.47
N THR A 895 -2.23 17.20 -27.23
CA THR A 895 -3.27 16.55 -26.42
C THR A 895 -3.85 15.31 -27.11
N ALA A 896 -3.76 15.20 -28.44
CA ALA A 896 -4.28 14.07 -29.20
C ALA A 896 -3.62 12.73 -28.83
N ARG A 897 -2.34 12.75 -28.42
CA ARG A 897 -1.57 11.58 -27.97
C ARG A 897 -2.22 10.75 -26.87
N ARG A 898 -3.13 11.34 -26.08
CA ARG A 898 -3.86 10.61 -25.03
C ARG A 898 -4.78 9.50 -25.56
N PHE A 899 -5.10 9.54 -26.85
CA PHE A 899 -5.89 8.53 -27.55
C PHE A 899 -5.04 7.49 -28.27
N ASP A 900 -3.73 7.71 -28.37
CA ASP A 900 -2.82 6.72 -28.95
C ASP A 900 -2.77 5.52 -27.99
N PRO A 901 -2.84 4.27 -28.50
CA PRO A 901 -2.69 3.10 -27.65
C PRO A 901 -1.28 3.11 -27.02
N PRO A 902 -1.18 3.02 -25.68
CA PRO A 902 0.12 3.03 -25.02
C PRO A 902 0.90 1.75 -25.38
N GLU A 903 2.18 1.92 -25.73
CA GLU A 903 3.07 0.78 -25.92
C GLU A 903 3.53 0.25 -24.55
N VAL A 904 3.12 -0.98 -24.23
CA VAL A 904 3.50 -1.68 -23.00
C VAL A 904 4.73 -2.52 -23.27
N ARG A 905 5.78 -2.32 -22.47
CA ARG A 905 7.08 -3.00 -22.59
C ARG A 905 7.42 -3.77 -21.30
N PRO A 906 8.20 -4.86 -21.38
CA PRO A 906 8.85 -5.43 -20.21
C PRO A 906 9.62 -4.37 -19.42
N LEU A 907 9.53 -4.40 -18.09
CA LEU A 907 10.23 -3.41 -17.25
C LEU A 907 11.76 -3.44 -17.48
N GLY A 908 12.33 -4.60 -17.79
CA GLY A 908 13.75 -4.74 -18.14
C GLY A 908 14.17 -3.96 -19.40
N ASP A 909 13.23 -3.63 -20.30
CA ASP A 909 13.53 -2.79 -21.46
C ASP A 909 13.97 -1.38 -21.04
N PHE A 910 13.51 -0.88 -19.88
CA PHE A 910 13.92 0.42 -19.40
C PHE A 910 15.42 0.46 -19.10
N GLU A 911 15.96 -0.58 -18.47
CA GLU A 911 17.40 -0.67 -18.23
C GLU A 911 18.19 -0.91 -19.51
N ARG A 912 17.65 -1.69 -20.46
CA ARG A 912 18.24 -1.85 -21.79
C ARG A 912 18.31 -0.50 -22.52
N MET A 913 17.24 0.30 -22.47
CA MET A 913 17.18 1.66 -23.02
C MET A 913 18.26 2.56 -22.39
N ARG A 914 18.45 2.50 -21.07
CA ARG A 914 19.55 3.21 -20.38
C ARG A 914 20.93 2.74 -20.84
N ALA A 915 21.16 1.43 -20.93
CA ALA A 915 22.42 0.87 -21.37
C ALA A 915 22.77 1.24 -22.84
N VAL A 916 21.76 1.31 -23.71
CA VAL A 916 21.92 1.79 -25.09
C VAL A 916 22.32 3.27 -25.10
N TRP A 917 21.71 4.11 -24.28
CA TRP A 917 22.11 5.52 -24.16
C TRP A 917 23.55 5.66 -23.68
N ASP A 918 23.94 4.94 -22.63
CA ASP A 918 25.32 4.96 -22.10
C ASP A 918 26.34 4.53 -23.17
N LEU A 919 25.99 3.54 -24.01
CA LEU A 919 26.83 3.14 -25.13
C LEU A 919 27.00 4.28 -26.15
N LEU A 920 25.91 4.98 -26.49
CA LEU A 920 25.95 6.13 -27.42
C LEU A 920 26.77 7.31 -26.84
N VAL A 921 26.60 7.62 -25.55
CA VAL A 921 27.35 8.66 -24.84
C VAL A 921 28.84 8.36 -24.80
N ARG A 922 29.24 7.12 -24.46
CA ARG A 922 30.65 6.70 -24.38
C ARG A 922 31.38 6.81 -25.71
N LYS A 923 30.65 6.70 -26.82
CA LYS A 923 31.21 6.86 -28.17
C LYS A 923 31.20 8.31 -28.66
N SER A 924 30.62 9.23 -27.89
CA SER A 924 30.72 10.70 -28.05
C SER A 924 30.26 11.21 -29.42
N PHE A 925 29.11 10.75 -29.89
CA PHE A 925 28.53 11.22 -31.16
C PHE A 925 28.06 12.67 -31.09
N SER A 926 27.84 13.29 -32.25
CA SER A 926 27.13 14.57 -32.31
C SER A 926 25.62 14.35 -32.23
N LEU A 927 24.90 15.32 -31.65
CA LEU A 927 23.43 15.30 -31.62
C LEU A 927 22.82 15.27 -33.04
N SER A 928 23.48 15.92 -34.00
CA SER A 928 23.05 15.90 -35.40
C SER A 928 23.16 14.51 -36.02
N ALA A 929 24.23 13.76 -35.71
CA ALA A 929 24.39 12.39 -36.20
C ALA A 929 23.32 11.46 -35.63
N LEU A 930 23.05 11.53 -34.32
CA LEU A 930 22.01 10.71 -33.70
C LEU A 930 20.60 11.03 -34.23
N ARG A 931 20.27 12.31 -34.42
CA ARG A 931 18.99 12.72 -35.02
C ARG A 931 18.86 12.26 -36.47
N GLY A 932 19.96 12.33 -37.23
CA GLY A 932 20.02 11.84 -38.60
C GLY A 932 19.75 10.35 -38.69
N VAL A 933 20.45 9.55 -37.86
CA VAL A 933 20.24 8.10 -37.75
C VAL A 933 18.79 7.78 -37.40
N ARG A 934 18.23 8.44 -36.38
CA ARG A 934 16.83 8.23 -35.98
C ARG A 934 15.86 8.46 -37.14
N SER A 935 15.96 9.63 -37.78
CA SER A 935 15.07 10.00 -38.89
C SER A 935 15.16 9.00 -40.03
N GLU A 936 16.38 8.59 -40.39
CA GLU A 936 16.63 7.67 -41.49
C GLU A 936 16.09 6.26 -41.17
N LEU A 937 16.32 5.74 -39.97
CA LEU A 937 15.78 4.45 -39.54
C LEU A 937 14.25 4.44 -39.48
N GLU A 938 13.63 5.47 -38.90
CA GLU A 938 12.17 5.59 -38.77
C GLU A 938 11.48 5.74 -40.13
N GLU A 939 12.02 6.60 -41.01
CA GLU A 939 11.47 6.80 -42.35
C GLU A 939 11.50 5.52 -43.17
N ARG A 940 12.62 4.80 -43.15
CA ARG A 940 12.79 3.56 -43.90
C ARG A 940 11.93 2.43 -43.32
N ALA A 941 11.84 2.32 -41.99
CA ALA A 941 10.98 1.34 -41.33
C ALA A 941 9.50 1.49 -41.72
N ARG A 942 8.99 2.72 -41.78
CA ARG A 942 7.59 2.99 -42.15
C ARG A 942 7.22 2.47 -43.54
N ASN A 943 8.13 2.57 -44.50
CA ASN A 943 7.87 2.12 -45.88
C ASN A 943 7.76 0.59 -46.00
N TRP A 944 8.24 -0.16 -45.00
CA TRP A 944 8.34 -1.61 -45.01
C TRP A 944 7.41 -2.28 -43.99
N ARG A 945 6.47 -1.51 -43.43
CA ARG A 945 5.41 -1.97 -42.54
C ARG A 945 4.04 -1.77 -43.18
N ASP A 946 3.09 -2.64 -42.84
CA ASP A 946 1.69 -2.49 -43.21
C ASP A 946 1.01 -1.37 -42.38
N PRO A 947 -0.23 -0.94 -42.71
CA PRO A 947 -0.95 0.06 -41.93
C PRO A 947 -1.18 -0.31 -40.46
N GLU A 948 -1.13 -1.61 -40.13
CA GLU A 948 -1.20 -2.13 -38.77
C GLU A 948 0.17 -2.17 -38.06
N GLY A 949 1.23 -1.70 -38.72
CA GLY A 949 2.59 -1.60 -38.18
C GLY A 949 3.40 -2.89 -38.18
N ARG A 950 2.91 -3.96 -38.83
CA ARG A 950 3.63 -5.24 -38.96
C ARG A 950 4.61 -5.19 -40.13
N TRP A 951 5.75 -5.86 -39.98
CA TRP A 951 6.72 -6.01 -41.07
C TRP A 951 6.10 -6.74 -42.27
N LEU A 952 6.36 -6.23 -43.47
CA LEU A 952 6.09 -6.98 -44.69
C LEU A 952 6.95 -8.26 -44.72
N PRO A 953 6.49 -9.34 -45.39
CA PRO A 953 7.23 -10.60 -45.42
C PRO A 953 8.70 -10.42 -45.87
N GLY A 954 9.65 -10.85 -45.04
CA GLY A 954 11.10 -10.73 -45.30
C GLY A 954 11.72 -9.35 -45.04
N ALA A 955 10.91 -8.29 -44.91
CA ALA A 955 11.40 -6.92 -44.84
C ALA A 955 12.12 -6.58 -43.52
N GLU A 956 11.82 -7.29 -42.43
CA GLU A 956 12.52 -7.10 -41.15
C GLU A 956 14.02 -7.44 -41.26
N ALA A 957 14.36 -8.54 -41.92
CA ALA A 957 15.76 -8.96 -42.09
C ALA A 957 16.53 -7.95 -42.95
N GLU A 958 15.93 -7.49 -44.05
CA GLU A 958 16.51 -6.44 -44.89
C GLU A 958 16.66 -5.11 -44.13
N TRP A 959 15.71 -4.79 -43.25
CA TRP A 959 15.76 -3.58 -42.43
C TRP A 959 16.90 -3.64 -41.43
N LEU A 960 17.19 -4.79 -40.85
CA LEU A 960 18.31 -4.96 -39.93
C LEU A 960 19.65 -4.79 -40.64
N GLU A 961 19.80 -5.30 -41.86
CA GLU A 961 21.01 -5.05 -42.67
C GLU A 961 21.17 -3.57 -43.02
N LEU A 962 20.07 -2.89 -43.38
CA LEU A 962 20.07 -1.45 -43.60
C LEU A 962 20.44 -0.69 -42.32
N ALA A 963 19.86 -1.07 -41.17
CA ALA A 963 20.15 -0.45 -39.89
C ALA A 963 21.63 -0.61 -39.53
N ARG A 964 22.20 -1.80 -39.75
CA ARG A 964 23.63 -2.07 -39.58
C ARG A 964 24.48 -1.15 -40.46
N ALA A 965 24.12 -0.98 -41.73
CA ALA A 965 24.82 -0.07 -42.64
C ALA A 965 24.74 1.39 -42.18
N ILE A 966 23.54 1.89 -41.85
CA ILE A 966 23.33 3.27 -41.37
C ILE A 966 24.13 3.53 -40.09
N LEU A 967 24.04 2.62 -39.11
CA LEU A 967 24.74 2.75 -37.83
C LEU A 967 26.26 2.75 -38.03
N ARG A 968 26.79 1.89 -38.88
CA ARG A 968 28.22 1.86 -39.23
C ARG A 968 28.65 3.14 -39.93
N ASP A 969 27.91 3.60 -40.93
CA ASP A 969 28.36 4.66 -41.83
C ASP A 969 28.15 6.05 -41.22
N ARG A 970 27.04 6.27 -40.49
CA ARG A 970 26.72 7.56 -39.85
C ARG A 970 27.40 7.75 -38.50
N LEU A 971 27.59 6.67 -37.74
CA LEU A 971 28.17 6.73 -36.39
C LEU A 971 29.59 6.17 -36.34
N GLY A 972 30.12 5.55 -37.40
CA GLY A 972 31.47 4.98 -37.38
C GLY A 972 31.63 3.79 -36.42
N ILE A 973 30.53 3.12 -36.05
CA ILE A 973 30.54 2.04 -35.05
C ILE A 973 30.85 0.71 -35.73
N SER A 974 31.62 -0.14 -35.04
CA SER A 974 31.97 -1.49 -35.49
C SER A 974 32.02 -2.49 -34.33
N GLY A 975 32.12 -3.78 -34.68
CA GLY A 975 32.25 -4.88 -33.71
C GLY A 975 31.03 -5.05 -32.81
N ALA A 976 31.25 -5.47 -31.57
CA ALA A 976 30.18 -5.77 -30.62
C ALA A 976 29.23 -4.60 -30.33
N ALA A 977 29.73 -3.36 -30.38
CA ALA A 977 28.89 -2.17 -30.20
C ALA A 977 27.91 -1.96 -31.35
N LEU A 978 28.31 -2.28 -32.60
CA LEU A 978 27.42 -2.21 -33.76
C LEU A 978 26.31 -3.25 -33.62
N GLU A 979 26.67 -4.50 -33.32
CA GLU A 979 25.70 -5.58 -33.18
C GLU A 979 24.73 -5.33 -32.02
N ALA A 980 25.21 -4.78 -30.89
CA ALA A 980 24.34 -4.39 -29.78
C ALA A 980 23.32 -3.31 -30.17
N LEU A 981 23.72 -2.32 -30.98
CA LEU A 981 22.79 -1.28 -31.47
C LEU A 981 21.83 -1.80 -32.55
N VAL A 982 22.27 -2.71 -33.40
CA VAL A 982 21.41 -3.38 -34.38
C VAL A 982 20.35 -4.22 -33.66
N GLU A 983 20.73 -4.98 -32.63
CA GLU A 983 19.77 -5.73 -31.83
C GLU A 983 18.82 -4.82 -31.04
N ALA A 984 19.33 -3.70 -30.49
CA ALA A 984 18.48 -2.68 -29.88
C ALA A 984 17.51 -2.04 -30.90
N ALA A 985 17.92 -1.90 -32.17
CA ALA A 985 17.05 -1.42 -33.24
C ALA A 985 15.95 -2.44 -33.56
N ARG A 986 16.29 -3.74 -33.61
CA ARG A 986 15.35 -4.84 -33.82
C ARG A 986 14.20 -4.83 -32.81
N HIS A 987 14.53 -4.69 -31.53
CA HIS A 987 13.54 -4.66 -30.44
C HIS A 987 12.87 -3.29 -30.24
N GLY A 988 13.20 -2.29 -31.06
CA GLY A 988 12.70 -0.92 -30.92
C GLY A 988 13.29 -0.14 -29.74
N THR A 989 14.13 -0.75 -28.91
CA THR A 989 14.80 -0.11 -27.77
C THR A 989 15.67 1.08 -28.21
N LEU A 990 16.35 1.00 -29.36
CA LEU A 990 17.13 2.12 -29.89
C LEU A 990 16.25 3.32 -30.23
N GLY A 991 15.10 3.09 -30.87
CA GLY A 991 14.14 4.14 -31.20
C GLY A 991 13.62 4.83 -29.93
N TRP A 992 13.19 4.03 -28.95
CA TRP A 992 12.74 4.53 -27.65
C TRP A 992 13.85 5.31 -26.91
N THR A 993 15.09 4.83 -26.94
CA THR A 993 16.26 5.51 -26.34
C THR A 993 16.47 6.89 -26.94
N LEU A 994 16.49 6.98 -28.28
CA LEU A 994 16.69 8.24 -28.98
C LEU A 994 15.50 9.20 -28.77
N GLU A 995 14.29 8.67 -28.66
CA GLU A 995 13.11 9.46 -28.32
C GLU A 995 13.16 10.03 -26.90
N TRP A 996 13.39 9.17 -25.91
CA TRP A 996 13.46 9.55 -24.50
C TRP A 996 14.53 10.62 -24.28
N HIS A 997 15.78 10.36 -24.70
CA HIS A 997 16.89 11.26 -24.40
C HIS A 997 16.89 12.54 -25.26
N LEU A 998 16.66 12.43 -26.58
CA LEU A 998 16.80 13.58 -27.48
C LEU A 998 15.52 14.43 -27.58
N THR A 999 14.34 13.82 -27.44
CA THR A 999 13.05 14.51 -27.59
C THR A 999 12.44 14.86 -26.24
N TRP A 1000 12.35 13.90 -25.31
CA TRP A 1000 11.65 14.11 -24.03
C TRP A 1000 12.53 14.86 -23.02
N LEU A 1001 13.77 14.41 -22.83
CA LEU A 1001 14.70 15.04 -21.88
C LEU A 1001 15.47 16.22 -22.51
N LYS A 1002 15.60 16.25 -23.85
CA LYS A 1002 16.48 17.19 -24.57
C LYS A 1002 17.92 17.19 -24.03
N GLU A 1003 18.42 16.00 -23.65
CA GLU A 1003 19.78 15.87 -23.15
C GLU A 1003 20.81 16.23 -24.22
N SER A 1004 21.86 16.95 -23.81
CA SER A 1004 23.03 17.19 -24.64
C SER A 1004 24.13 16.19 -24.28
N LEU A 1005 24.82 15.63 -25.29
CA LEU A 1005 25.88 14.64 -25.09
C LEU A 1005 27.12 15.20 -24.36
N GLY A 1006 27.21 16.52 -24.20
CA GLY A 1006 28.28 17.21 -23.46
C GLY A 1006 28.05 17.28 -21.94
N GLY A 1007 26.86 16.92 -21.44
CA GLY A 1007 26.48 17.06 -20.03
C GLY A 1007 26.84 15.88 -19.11
N VAL A 1008 27.42 14.80 -19.63
CA VAL A 1008 27.75 13.58 -18.83
C VAL A 1008 29.13 13.68 -18.14
N ARG A 1009 29.65 14.91 -17.97
CA ARG A 1009 30.84 15.21 -17.18
C ARG A 1009 30.52 16.31 -16.16
N ALA A 1010 29.63 16.01 -15.23
CA ALA A 1010 29.53 16.68 -13.93
C ALA A 1010 29.04 15.67 -12.89
#